data_AF-A0A7C3UKC7-F1
#
_entry.id   AF-A0A7C3UKC7-F1
#
_cell.length_a   1.000
_cell.length_b   1.000
_cell.length_c   1.000
_cell.angle_alpha   90.00
_cell.angle_beta   90.00
_cell.angle_gamma   90.00
#
_symmetry.space_group_name_H-M   'P 1'
#
loop_
_entity.id
_entity.type
_entity.pdbx_description
1 polymer ?
#
loop_
_entity_poly.entity_id
_entity_poly.type
_entity_poly.pdbx_seq_one_letter_code
_entity_poly.pdbx_strand_id
1 'polypeptide(L)'
;MKKIFTLKLVKERKYLSLIIVLFLFIYNISVIGQRQAENIGRGLIAINQSSGKVYLSWRLLATDPENIAFNVYRSENNQQAVKLNASPIILTTDYVDNTVNTSFSNTYYVIPVLNGIEQNSSASYVLPANAPVQQYKRISVKDINGKYDYDMKFCWVGDLNGDGEYDFVVDRLPWGQYPDSTGGRTAKVDAYTSDGNFLWRVDAGPNVPISTGHNDMVTVFDLDGDGYAEVIMKTSEGTVFGDGKSISDVNNDGKTDYRDINGNIVGHAPQYISVIDGRTGKELARAYMPHQNDPSPTPGKTHGVLGPFLGHFGVAYMDGIHPSFLFAYTNRNDGGPYDKGFNQFITTWDYKNGQLIQRTDFNDECGANPGKCYSHFHQISIVDVDQDGKDEMVEGGYVLDDNGYPLWGNCEIGHGDRHQTTDIDPDYPGLETFLIQQNNPSSLGMALIEAATGKFIKKWYQGSMGDVGRGEALDINPGQIGVELFSTMPGMYNAKGEYLGEHSIFPNSGIWWDGDLLREMLSAPDGNGFNIMVVKPAWDGSKYTPGTRLIEFAKESGWFVSASYGCRPMFEGDILGDWREEVILKERNSDNTGNIAFRIYTTTIPAQNRLYCLMQNPAYRQTVTAKGYYQAPYTDYYLGYGMAKPPIAPVQKANLTWKGGNSNNLWDINNTQNWQSNNIPMVFNQNDYIMFDISGIKNNNININNIVIPDSVLVISPADYIFNGTGSISGTKGLLKSGKGALIFNNKNLYSGITKISEGAFYVNDTLVNSPVWINWNSIVGGVGMFNENVNLEKGAVIVPAYDSLPGTLTFNKNLILPGNVIVKFDLSDDTSGINKINDKIIINGDFILQNTNTIKINLLNDSLIAGKYNLIYY
;
A
#
# COMPACT_ATOMS: atom_id res chain seq x y z
N MET A 1 38.88 -14.04 83.38
CA MET A 1 39.97 -13.19 82.84
C MET A 1 39.46 -12.42 81.62
N LYS A 2 40.25 -11.48 81.07
CA LYS A 2 40.07 -10.71 79.80
C LYS A 2 39.46 -11.56 78.66
N LYS A 3 38.72 -11.08 77.64
CA LYS A 3 38.24 -9.75 77.14
C LYS A 3 37.00 -10.07 76.23
N ILE A 4 35.95 -9.29 75.94
CA ILE A 4 35.56 -7.86 76.06
C ILE A 4 36.15 -6.94 74.94
N PHE A 5 35.32 -6.02 74.38
CA PHE A 5 35.60 -5.00 73.32
C PHE A 5 35.68 -5.55 71.85
N THR A 6 35.02 -4.99 70.81
CA THR A 6 34.09 -3.81 70.71
C THR A 6 33.13 -3.87 69.47
N LEU A 7 32.16 -2.95 69.45
CA LEU A 7 31.19 -2.48 68.43
C LEU A 7 31.64 -2.39 66.94
N LYS A 8 30.79 -2.15 65.91
CA LYS A 8 29.30 -2.25 65.65
C LYS A 8 28.98 -1.60 64.26
N LEU A 9 28.00 -2.12 63.50
CA LEU A 9 27.52 -1.61 62.16
C LEU A 9 28.56 -1.74 61.02
N VAL A 10 28.23 -1.87 59.72
CA VAL A 10 27.09 -1.38 58.91
C VAL A 10 26.15 -2.49 58.36
N LYS A 11 24.99 -2.09 57.84
CA LYS A 11 23.82 -2.89 57.41
C LYS A 11 23.94 -3.64 56.06
N GLU A 12 23.05 -4.62 55.89
CA GLU A 12 22.32 -4.98 54.64
C GLU A 12 23.09 -5.16 53.31
N ARG A 13 23.76 -6.31 53.11
CA ARG A 13 24.18 -6.81 51.77
C ARG A 13 24.15 -8.34 51.58
N LYS A 14 23.13 -9.06 52.08
CA LYS A 14 22.96 -10.52 51.80
C LYS A 14 21.54 -11.03 51.47
N TYR A 15 20.57 -10.15 51.23
CA TYR A 15 19.23 -10.52 50.72
C TYR A 15 18.94 -10.01 49.29
N LEU A 16 19.89 -9.31 48.65
CA LEU A 16 19.71 -8.75 47.29
C LEU A 16 19.89 -9.78 46.17
N SER A 17 20.32 -11.00 46.49
CA SER A 17 20.61 -12.07 45.52
C SER A 17 19.42 -12.98 45.20
N LEU A 18 18.20 -12.63 45.62
CA LEU A 18 17.00 -13.46 45.45
C LEU A 18 15.83 -12.76 44.73
N ILE A 19 16.04 -11.54 44.22
CA ILE A 19 15.01 -10.70 43.58
C ILE A 19 15.37 -10.34 42.12
N ILE A 20 16.62 -10.55 41.69
CA ILE A 20 17.15 -10.08 40.40
C ILE A 20 17.10 -11.17 39.29
N VAL A 21 16.60 -12.38 39.59
CA VAL A 21 16.62 -13.54 38.65
C VAL A 21 15.23 -14.19 38.49
N LEU A 22 14.16 -13.55 38.96
CA LEU A 22 12.77 -13.90 38.62
C LEU A 22 12.14 -12.72 37.88
N PHE A 23 11.40 -13.01 36.80
CA PHE A 23 10.68 -12.03 35.96
C PHE A 23 11.53 -10.95 35.27
N LEU A 24 12.57 -11.38 34.55
CA LEU A 24 13.00 -10.72 33.30
C LEU A 24 12.75 -11.58 32.06
N PHE A 25 11.73 -12.45 32.12
CA PHE A 25 10.88 -12.65 30.95
C PHE A 25 10.04 -11.37 30.78
N ILE A 26 10.63 -10.37 30.14
CA ILE A 26 9.84 -9.45 29.33
C ILE A 26 9.26 -10.35 28.24
N TYR A 27 7.95 -10.65 28.33
CA TYR A 27 7.23 -11.01 27.12
C TYR A 27 7.39 -9.81 26.19
N ASN A 28 8.07 -10.02 25.06
CA ASN A 28 7.93 -9.10 23.94
C ASN A 28 6.47 -9.22 23.50
N ILE A 29 5.64 -8.32 24.02
CA ILE A 29 4.27 -8.10 23.56
C ILE A 29 4.45 -7.55 22.15
N SER A 30 4.45 -8.42 21.14
CA SER A 30 4.57 -7.95 19.76
C SER A 30 3.37 -7.08 19.46
N VAL A 31 3.68 -5.92 18.90
CA VAL A 31 2.73 -4.82 18.76
C VAL A 31 2.03 -5.02 17.41
N ILE A 32 0.71 -5.25 17.42
CA ILE A 32 -0.08 -5.68 16.24
C ILE A 32 -0.82 -4.49 15.63
N GLY A 33 -0.81 -4.36 14.31
CA GLY A 33 -1.73 -3.48 13.57
C GLY A 33 -2.84 -4.25 12.87
N GLN A 34 -3.85 -3.54 12.34
CA GLN A 34 -4.97 -4.19 11.66
C GLN A 34 -4.42 -5.06 10.52
N ARG A 35 -3.64 -4.46 9.61
CA ARG A 35 -2.88 -5.22 8.60
C ARG A 35 -1.47 -5.51 9.12
N GLN A 36 -1.03 -6.75 8.93
CA GLN A 36 0.38 -7.14 8.95
C GLN A 36 1.16 -6.26 7.95
N ALA A 37 2.43 -5.98 8.26
CA ALA A 37 3.29 -5.19 7.39
C ALA A 37 4.77 -5.43 7.72
N GLU A 38 5.60 -5.39 6.69
CA GLU A 38 7.06 -5.52 6.76
C GLU A 38 7.64 -4.55 7.80
N ASN A 39 8.58 -5.03 8.62
CA ASN A 39 9.12 -4.26 9.74
C ASN A 39 10.26 -3.31 9.29
N ILE A 40 9.95 -2.46 8.31
CA ILE A 40 10.95 -1.63 7.64
C ILE A 40 11.60 -0.60 8.58
N GLY A 41 12.91 -0.44 8.42
CA GLY A 41 13.77 0.55 9.04
C GLY A 41 13.64 1.91 8.37
N ARG A 42 14.68 2.74 8.51
CA ARG A 42 14.63 4.14 8.07
C ARG A 42 15.05 4.38 6.63
N GLY A 43 15.51 3.38 5.88
CA GLY A 43 15.83 3.54 4.45
C GLY A 43 16.92 4.57 4.18
N LEU A 44 17.74 4.89 5.20
CA LEU A 44 18.62 6.05 5.15
C LEU A 44 19.62 5.91 4.01
N ILE A 45 19.48 6.77 3.01
CA ILE A 45 20.36 6.85 1.85
C ILE A 45 21.21 8.12 1.94
N ALA A 46 22.48 8.04 1.53
CA ALA A 46 23.37 9.20 1.42
C ALA A 46 24.10 9.22 0.06
N ILE A 47 23.92 10.31 -0.68
CA ILE A 47 24.38 10.49 -2.06
C ILE A 47 25.37 11.66 -2.15
N ASN A 48 26.57 11.40 -2.71
CA ASN A 48 27.57 12.44 -2.95
C ASN A 48 27.17 13.32 -4.15
N GLN A 49 26.88 14.61 -3.89
CA GLN A 49 26.52 15.61 -4.91
C GLN A 49 27.72 16.42 -5.43
N SER A 50 28.96 15.95 -5.20
CA SER A 50 30.23 16.67 -5.40
C SER A 50 30.42 17.87 -4.45
N SER A 51 31.55 18.58 -4.60
CA SER A 51 31.77 19.91 -4.02
C SER A 51 31.58 20.05 -2.50
N GLY A 52 31.84 18.97 -1.74
CA GLY A 52 31.65 18.95 -0.28
C GLY A 52 30.19 18.83 0.16
N LYS A 53 29.32 18.28 -0.70
CA LYS A 53 27.89 18.06 -0.43
C LYS A 53 27.49 16.59 -0.46
N VAL A 54 26.70 16.18 0.52
CA VAL A 54 25.98 14.91 0.52
C VAL A 54 24.50 15.17 0.77
N TYR A 55 23.65 14.67 -0.13
CA TYR A 55 22.21 14.60 0.07
C TYR A 55 21.87 13.38 0.92
N LEU A 56 20.98 13.53 1.89
CA LEU A 56 20.46 12.45 2.74
C LEU A 56 18.95 12.48 2.75
N SER A 57 18.33 11.30 2.80
CA SER A 57 16.89 11.13 2.89
C SER A 57 16.56 9.84 3.66
N TRP A 58 15.41 9.80 4.34
CA TRP A 58 14.97 8.67 5.17
C TRP A 58 13.45 8.60 5.35
N ARG A 59 12.95 7.40 5.70
CA ARG A 59 11.51 7.12 5.82
C ARG A 59 10.92 7.80 7.06
N LEU A 60 9.86 8.59 6.85
CA LEU A 60 8.82 8.76 7.87
C LEU A 60 7.99 7.46 7.86
N LEU A 61 7.85 6.80 9.01
CA LEU A 61 7.05 5.58 9.09
C LEU A 61 5.58 5.95 9.32
N ALA A 62 4.66 5.19 8.75
CA ALA A 62 3.23 5.36 8.97
C ALA A 62 2.85 5.21 10.45
N THR A 63 3.65 4.45 11.22
CA THR A 63 3.52 4.26 12.67
C THR A 63 4.18 5.35 13.52
N ASP A 64 4.82 6.36 12.92
CA ASP A 64 5.40 7.47 13.69
C ASP A 64 4.31 8.41 14.22
N PRO A 65 4.44 8.93 15.46
CA PRO A 65 3.59 10.01 15.95
C PRO A 65 3.64 11.24 15.05
N GLU A 66 2.50 11.92 14.85
CA GLU A 66 2.38 13.09 13.98
C GLU A 66 3.36 14.23 14.32
N ASN A 67 3.75 14.36 15.59
CA ASN A 67 4.71 15.34 16.08
C ASN A 67 6.17 14.84 16.14
N ILE A 68 6.50 13.72 15.47
CA ILE A 68 7.88 13.26 15.33
C ILE A 68 8.72 14.30 14.57
N ALA A 69 9.96 14.47 15.02
CA ALA A 69 11.00 15.25 14.37
C ALA A 69 12.27 14.40 14.23
N PHE A 70 13.30 14.87 13.50
CA PHE A 70 14.53 14.11 13.30
C PHE A 70 15.80 14.92 13.55
N ASN A 71 16.85 14.26 14.03
CA ASN A 71 18.21 14.76 14.09
C ASN A 71 19.12 13.91 13.20
N VAL A 72 20.03 14.54 12.46
CA VAL A 72 20.97 13.87 11.55
C VAL A 72 22.37 13.94 12.13
N TYR A 73 23.08 12.82 12.13
CA TYR A 73 24.43 12.70 12.67
C TYR A 73 25.41 12.15 11.64
N ARG A 74 26.67 12.59 11.70
CA ARG A 74 27.79 12.06 10.89
C ARG A 74 28.97 11.66 11.77
N SER A 75 29.50 10.45 11.59
CA SER A 75 30.83 10.03 12.04
C SER A 75 31.78 10.00 10.85
N GLU A 76 32.83 10.81 10.90
CA GLU A 76 33.90 10.85 9.88
C GLU A 76 35.05 9.94 10.33
N ASN A 77 35.48 8.98 9.50
CA ASN A 77 36.51 7.97 9.83
C ASN A 77 36.35 7.34 11.23
N ASN A 78 35.13 6.93 11.58
CA ASN A 78 34.77 6.33 12.87
C ASN A 78 35.14 7.18 14.11
N GLN A 79 35.30 8.50 13.95
CA GLN A 79 35.44 9.43 15.08
C GLN A 79 34.09 9.66 15.78
N GLN A 80 34.10 10.39 16.90
CA GLN A 80 32.87 10.78 17.58
C GLN A 80 31.91 11.50 16.61
N ALA A 81 30.66 11.04 16.55
CA ALA A 81 29.68 11.59 15.64
C ALA A 81 29.29 13.04 16.03
N VAL A 82 29.11 13.88 15.02
CA VAL A 82 28.62 15.26 15.15
C VAL A 82 27.17 15.34 14.66
N LYS A 83 26.36 16.11 15.38
CA LYS A 83 25.00 16.48 14.96
C LYS A 83 25.07 17.58 13.91
N LEU A 84 24.37 17.42 12.79
CA LEU A 84 24.43 18.34 11.66
C LEU A 84 23.38 19.46 11.74
N ASN A 85 22.16 19.13 12.18
CA ASN A 85 21.04 20.06 12.23
C ASN A 85 20.97 20.84 13.56
N ALA A 86 20.78 22.16 13.51
CA ALA A 86 20.70 23.00 14.71
C ALA A 86 19.37 22.86 15.48
N SER A 87 18.28 22.51 14.79
CA SER A 87 16.95 22.24 15.35
C SER A 87 16.38 20.96 14.72
N PRO A 88 15.58 20.17 15.43
CA PRO A 88 14.97 18.97 14.87
C PRO A 88 14.16 19.25 13.59
N ILE A 89 14.32 18.39 12.59
CA ILE A 89 13.70 18.52 11.27
C ILE A 89 12.25 18.03 11.36
N ILE A 90 11.30 18.85 10.90
CA ILE A 90 9.85 18.60 11.04
C ILE A 90 9.02 18.78 9.75
N LEU A 91 9.61 19.32 8.67
CA LEU A 91 8.87 19.64 7.43
C LEU A 91 9.08 18.58 6.33
N THR A 92 10.29 18.05 6.24
CA THR A 92 10.71 16.98 5.31
C THR A 92 11.33 15.83 6.10
N THR A 93 11.73 14.76 5.42
CA THR A 93 12.66 13.75 5.94
C THR A 93 13.91 13.62 5.07
N ASP A 94 14.44 14.79 4.67
CA ASP A 94 15.71 14.94 3.95
C ASP A 94 16.63 15.98 4.58
N TYR A 95 17.90 15.98 4.16
CA TYR A 95 18.92 16.92 4.62
C TYR A 95 20.10 17.03 3.63
N VAL A 96 20.77 18.18 3.57
CA VAL A 96 22.01 18.34 2.80
C VAL A 96 23.17 18.67 3.73
N ASP A 97 24.07 17.71 3.91
CA ASP A 97 25.34 17.97 4.59
C ASP A 97 26.28 18.75 3.67
N ASN A 98 26.51 20.02 4.00
CA ASN A 98 27.43 20.93 3.30
C ASN A 98 28.79 21.04 4.02
N THR A 99 29.10 20.11 4.94
CA THR A 99 30.28 20.12 5.82
C THR A 99 31.12 18.82 5.72
N VAL A 100 30.80 17.97 4.75
CA VAL A 100 31.37 16.63 4.59
C VAL A 100 32.71 16.66 3.85
N ASN A 101 33.73 16.04 4.45
CA ASN A 101 34.96 15.71 3.75
C ASN A 101 34.83 14.33 3.10
N THR A 102 34.47 14.29 1.81
CA THR A 102 34.26 13.05 1.05
C THR A 102 35.55 12.26 0.76
N SER A 103 36.74 12.78 1.09
CA SER A 103 37.99 12.00 1.03
C SER A 103 38.11 10.94 2.13
N PHE A 104 37.23 11.01 3.13
CA PHE A 104 37.13 10.09 4.27
C PHE A 104 35.83 9.28 4.23
N SER A 105 35.79 8.17 4.97
CA SER A 105 34.56 7.38 5.12
C SER A 105 33.62 8.13 6.06
N ASN A 106 32.36 8.30 5.66
CA ASN A 106 31.38 9.07 6.42
C ASN A 106 30.16 8.19 6.72
N THR A 107 30.00 7.84 7.99
CA THR A 107 28.89 7.02 8.50
C THR A 107 27.80 7.95 9.03
N TYR A 108 26.61 7.85 8.46
CA TYR A 108 25.45 8.67 8.82
C TYR A 108 24.37 7.83 9.51
N TYR A 109 23.64 8.44 10.43
CA TYR A 109 22.42 7.88 11.02
C TYR A 109 21.47 9.01 11.41
N VAL A 110 20.18 8.68 11.53
CA VAL A 110 19.16 9.60 12.02
C VAL A 110 18.63 9.14 13.37
N ILE A 111 18.28 10.11 14.21
CA ILE A 111 17.63 9.88 15.50
C ILE A 111 16.25 10.56 15.47
N PRO A 112 15.14 9.80 15.59
CA PRO A 112 13.82 10.38 15.80
C PRO A 112 13.76 11.12 17.15
N VAL A 113 12.98 12.19 17.21
CA VAL A 113 12.83 13.06 18.36
C VAL A 113 11.34 13.20 18.65
N LEU A 114 10.91 12.74 19.82
CA LEU A 114 9.52 12.80 20.27
C LEU A 114 9.43 13.65 21.53
N ASN A 115 8.57 14.67 21.53
CA ASN A 115 8.40 15.60 22.66
C ASN A 115 9.73 16.22 23.17
N GLY A 116 10.70 16.43 22.26
CA GLY A 116 12.03 16.95 22.58
C GLY A 116 13.06 15.92 23.07
N ILE A 117 12.69 14.64 23.18
CA ILE A 117 13.55 13.54 23.63
C ILE A 117 14.00 12.72 22.42
N GLU A 118 15.30 12.51 22.28
CA GLU A 118 15.89 11.61 21.28
C GLU A 118 15.54 10.14 21.57
N GLN A 119 15.13 9.41 20.52
CA GLN A 119 14.73 8.00 20.56
C GLN A 119 15.91 7.09 20.14
N ASN A 120 15.64 5.80 19.87
CA ASN A 120 16.63 4.89 19.28
C ASN A 120 17.05 5.39 17.88
N SER A 121 18.34 5.28 17.56
CA SER A 121 18.88 5.62 16.24
C SER A 121 18.44 4.64 15.15
N SER A 122 18.44 5.10 13.91
CA SER A 122 18.36 4.24 12.72
C SER A 122 19.54 3.26 12.61
N ALA A 123 19.41 2.31 11.67
CA ALA A 123 20.58 1.72 11.02
C ALA A 123 21.50 2.82 10.45
N SER A 124 22.79 2.53 10.33
CA SER A 124 23.78 3.49 9.84
C SER A 124 24.12 3.26 8.37
N TYR A 125 24.05 4.31 7.56
CA TYR A 125 24.52 4.29 6.17
C TYR A 125 25.99 4.70 6.09
N VAL A 126 26.83 3.89 5.45
CA VAL A 126 28.26 4.20 5.27
C VAL A 126 28.51 4.70 3.85
N LEU A 127 28.81 6.00 3.71
CA LEU A 127 29.34 6.56 2.47
C LEU A 127 30.86 6.33 2.43
N PRO A 128 31.41 5.53 1.50
CA PRO A 128 32.84 5.20 1.49
C PRO A 128 33.76 6.41 1.23
N ALA A 129 35.02 6.28 1.64
CA ALA A 129 36.06 7.25 1.34
C ALA A 129 36.25 7.40 -0.19
N ASN A 130 36.12 8.62 -0.70
CA ASN A 130 36.12 8.96 -2.12
C ASN A 130 34.99 8.30 -2.91
N ALA A 131 33.81 8.12 -2.28
CA ALA A 131 32.61 7.65 -2.96
C ALA A 131 32.33 8.46 -4.25
N PRO A 132 31.98 7.80 -5.37
CA PRO A 132 31.69 8.48 -6.63
C PRO A 132 30.55 9.49 -6.50
N VAL A 133 30.58 10.52 -7.34
CA VAL A 133 29.44 11.43 -7.55
C VAL A 133 28.48 10.69 -8.47
N GLN A 134 27.38 10.19 -7.92
CA GLN A 134 26.38 9.41 -8.64
C GLN A 134 25.04 9.35 -7.88
N GLN A 135 23.93 9.54 -8.59
CA GLN A 135 22.57 9.48 -8.06
C GLN A 135 21.98 8.05 -8.09
N TYR A 136 22.75 7.03 -7.69
CA TYR A 136 22.29 5.63 -7.67
C TYR A 136 23.13 4.70 -6.76
N LYS A 137 22.50 3.64 -6.21
CA LYS A 137 23.20 2.39 -5.82
C LYS A 137 23.36 1.51 -7.07
N ARG A 138 24.42 0.69 -7.14
CA ARG A 138 24.69 -0.26 -8.24
C ARG A 138 24.97 -1.65 -7.69
N ILE A 139 24.17 -2.64 -8.05
CA ILE A 139 24.33 -4.04 -7.64
C ILE A 139 24.83 -4.85 -8.84
N SER A 140 26.01 -5.47 -8.69
CA SER A 140 26.60 -6.31 -9.74
C SER A 140 25.92 -7.68 -9.74
N VAL A 141 25.42 -8.14 -10.90
CA VAL A 141 24.74 -9.44 -10.94
C VAL A 141 25.74 -10.59 -10.92
N LYS A 142 25.32 -11.70 -10.30
CA LYS A 142 26.07 -12.95 -10.29
C LYS A 142 26.11 -13.54 -11.69
N ASP A 143 27.32 -13.78 -12.18
CA ASP A 143 27.59 -14.41 -13.48
C ASP A 143 26.84 -15.75 -13.67
N ILE A 144 26.63 -16.12 -14.94
CA ILE A 144 26.08 -17.40 -15.37
C ILE A 144 27.06 -18.00 -16.40
N ASN A 145 27.94 -18.88 -15.94
CA ASN A 145 28.85 -19.68 -16.77
C ASN A 145 29.78 -18.85 -17.69
N GLY A 146 30.19 -17.65 -17.27
CA GLY A 146 31.05 -16.75 -18.04
C GLY A 146 30.38 -16.13 -19.26
N LYS A 147 29.05 -16.01 -19.28
CA LYS A 147 28.27 -15.51 -20.41
C LYS A 147 27.25 -14.46 -19.97
N TYR A 148 27.23 -13.34 -20.71
CA TYR A 148 26.17 -12.34 -20.64
C TYR A 148 25.05 -12.66 -21.64
N ASP A 149 24.58 -13.91 -21.66
CA ASP A 149 23.47 -14.36 -22.54
C ASP A 149 22.12 -14.44 -21.80
N TYR A 150 21.95 -13.57 -20.79
CA TYR A 150 20.72 -13.40 -20.02
C TYR A 150 20.34 -11.91 -19.93
N ASP A 151 19.07 -11.61 -20.13
CA ASP A 151 18.42 -10.33 -19.85
C ASP A 151 17.78 -10.35 -18.45
N MET A 152 17.34 -9.18 -17.99
CA MET A 152 16.48 -9.00 -16.81
C MET A 152 15.28 -8.16 -17.22
N LYS A 153 14.09 -8.47 -16.72
CA LYS A 153 12.84 -7.75 -17.00
C LYS A 153 12.28 -7.10 -15.73
N PHE A 154 12.32 -7.82 -14.61
CA PHE A 154 11.65 -7.44 -13.37
C PHE A 154 12.54 -7.59 -12.13
N CYS A 155 12.24 -6.76 -11.14
CA CYS A 155 12.75 -6.83 -9.78
C CYS A 155 11.56 -6.78 -8.81
N TRP A 156 11.62 -7.62 -7.78
CA TRP A 156 10.71 -7.61 -6.64
C TRP A 156 11.52 -7.31 -5.37
N VAL A 157 10.85 -6.72 -4.39
CA VAL A 157 11.45 -6.27 -3.14
C VAL A 157 10.72 -6.86 -1.95
N GLY A 158 11.48 -7.11 -0.88
CA GLY A 158 11.01 -7.50 0.44
C GLY A 158 12.18 -7.51 1.40
N ASP A 159 11.95 -7.41 2.69
CA ASP A 159 13.00 -7.66 3.69
C ASP A 159 13.22 -9.17 3.81
N LEU A 160 14.11 -9.74 2.99
CA LEU A 160 14.36 -11.18 2.98
C LEU A 160 15.17 -11.63 4.21
N ASN A 161 15.85 -10.72 4.91
CA ASN A 161 16.86 -11.07 5.91
C ASN A 161 16.59 -10.57 7.35
N GLY A 162 15.54 -9.77 7.53
CA GLY A 162 15.05 -9.27 8.82
C GLY A 162 15.84 -8.08 9.36
N ASP A 163 16.51 -7.30 8.51
CA ASP A 163 17.31 -6.12 8.91
C ASP A 163 16.54 -4.78 8.81
N GLY A 164 15.34 -4.81 8.22
CA GLY A 164 14.47 -3.66 8.00
C GLY A 164 14.69 -2.94 6.66
N GLU A 165 15.56 -3.39 5.78
CA GLU A 165 15.79 -2.77 4.48
C GLU A 165 15.44 -3.71 3.31
N TYR A 166 15.01 -3.12 2.18
CA TYR A 166 14.55 -3.88 1.04
C TYR A 166 15.71 -4.60 0.33
N ASP A 167 15.67 -5.93 0.39
CA ASP A 167 16.48 -6.83 -0.43
C ASP A 167 15.82 -7.02 -1.82
N PHE A 168 16.58 -7.57 -2.78
CA PHE A 168 16.21 -7.58 -4.21
C PHE A 168 16.16 -9.00 -4.78
N VAL A 169 15.01 -9.38 -5.33
CA VAL A 169 14.81 -10.60 -6.10
C VAL A 169 14.66 -10.24 -7.58
N VAL A 170 15.46 -10.84 -8.46
CA VAL A 170 15.62 -10.41 -9.86
C VAL A 170 15.53 -11.59 -10.82
N ASP A 171 14.75 -11.44 -11.90
CA ASP A 171 14.67 -12.46 -12.93
C ASP A 171 15.88 -12.47 -13.88
N ARG A 172 16.28 -13.66 -14.33
CA ARG A 172 17.35 -13.89 -15.30
C ARG A 172 16.78 -14.70 -16.45
N LEU A 173 16.47 -14.04 -17.56
CA LEU A 173 15.80 -14.62 -18.73
C LEU A 173 16.82 -14.92 -19.85
N PRO A 174 16.92 -16.15 -20.39
CA PRO A 174 17.87 -16.45 -21.46
C PRO A 174 17.64 -15.62 -22.73
N TRP A 175 18.72 -15.08 -23.30
CA TRP A 175 18.69 -14.26 -24.50
C TRP A 175 18.45 -15.11 -25.76
N GLY A 176 17.46 -14.74 -26.58
CA GLY A 176 17.08 -15.41 -27.83
C GLY A 176 15.66 -15.97 -27.81
N GLN A 177 15.40 -17.01 -28.60
CA GLN A 177 14.15 -17.78 -28.46
C GLN A 177 14.16 -18.57 -27.14
N TYR A 178 13.04 -18.54 -26.43
CA TYR A 178 12.83 -19.24 -25.18
C TYR A 178 11.49 -20.01 -25.24
N PRO A 179 11.44 -21.28 -24.79
CA PRO A 179 12.56 -22.11 -24.36
C PRO A 179 13.47 -22.57 -25.51
N ASP A 180 14.73 -22.89 -25.19
CA ASP A 180 15.69 -23.52 -26.12
C ASP A 180 15.96 -24.97 -25.63
N SER A 181 15.47 -25.94 -26.40
CA SER A 181 15.60 -27.37 -26.16
C SER A 181 17.01 -27.92 -26.45
N THR A 182 17.81 -27.18 -27.23
CA THR A 182 19.14 -27.62 -27.70
C THR A 182 20.28 -27.05 -26.87
N GLY A 183 20.11 -25.86 -26.31
CA GLY A 183 21.13 -25.15 -25.52
C GLY A 183 21.06 -25.38 -24.01
N GLY A 184 20.02 -26.04 -23.49
CA GLY A 184 19.88 -26.33 -22.05
C GLY A 184 19.73 -25.09 -21.16
N ARG A 185 19.31 -23.95 -21.73
CA ARG A 185 19.14 -22.68 -21.01
C ARG A 185 17.72 -22.55 -20.48
N THR A 186 17.63 -22.20 -19.20
CA THR A 186 16.40 -22.10 -18.39
C THR A 186 16.39 -20.75 -17.68
N ALA A 187 15.22 -20.19 -17.39
CA ALA A 187 15.14 -18.97 -16.59
C ALA A 187 15.59 -19.23 -15.14
N LYS A 188 16.11 -18.21 -14.46
CA LYS A 188 16.46 -18.25 -13.03
C LYS A 188 15.88 -17.04 -12.30
N VAL A 189 15.81 -17.10 -10.97
CA VAL A 189 15.75 -15.90 -10.14
C VAL A 189 16.94 -15.87 -9.20
N ASP A 190 17.53 -14.70 -9.05
CA ASP A 190 18.63 -14.40 -8.13
C ASP A 190 18.10 -13.56 -6.97
N ALA A 191 18.64 -13.75 -5.76
CA ALA A 191 18.42 -12.83 -4.63
C ALA A 191 19.72 -12.13 -4.21
N TYR A 192 19.60 -10.86 -3.85
CA TYR A 192 20.68 -10.00 -3.36
C TYR A 192 20.21 -9.21 -2.14
N THR A 193 21.07 -8.99 -1.15
CA THR A 193 20.76 -8.07 -0.04
C THR A 193 20.59 -6.62 -0.53
N SER A 194 20.04 -5.76 0.31
CA SER A 194 19.94 -4.30 0.15
C SER A 194 21.26 -3.61 -0.25
N ASP A 195 22.41 -4.15 0.19
CA ASP A 195 23.78 -3.73 -0.17
C ASP A 195 24.44 -4.52 -1.32
N GLY A 196 23.68 -5.39 -1.99
CA GLY A 196 24.10 -6.10 -3.20
C GLY A 196 24.88 -7.41 -3.02
N ASN A 197 24.94 -7.97 -1.81
CA ASN A 197 25.52 -9.30 -1.59
C ASN A 197 24.59 -10.38 -2.18
N PHE A 198 25.08 -11.16 -3.14
CA PHE A 198 24.34 -12.30 -3.69
C PHE A 198 24.08 -13.36 -2.60
N LEU A 199 22.80 -13.68 -2.37
CA LEU A 199 22.35 -14.69 -1.42
C LEU A 199 22.29 -16.07 -2.08
N TRP A 200 21.43 -16.22 -3.09
CA TRP A 200 21.10 -17.50 -3.72
C TRP A 200 20.58 -17.34 -5.15
N ARG A 201 20.45 -18.47 -5.85
CA ARG A 201 19.84 -18.60 -7.18
C ARG A 201 18.91 -19.81 -7.21
N VAL A 202 17.69 -19.61 -7.68
CA VAL A 202 16.74 -20.69 -8.05
C VAL A 202 16.78 -20.82 -9.57
N ASP A 203 16.92 -22.05 -10.07
CA ASP A 203 16.76 -22.37 -11.48
C ASP A 203 15.31 -22.83 -11.73
N ALA A 204 14.59 -22.17 -12.62
CA ALA A 204 13.19 -22.49 -12.89
C ALA A 204 13.01 -23.88 -13.53
N GLY A 205 14.09 -24.45 -14.09
CA GLY A 205 14.03 -25.72 -14.81
C GLY A 205 13.47 -25.57 -16.23
N PRO A 206 13.30 -26.69 -16.95
CA PRO A 206 12.90 -26.68 -18.35
C PRO A 206 11.43 -26.28 -18.58
N ASN A 207 10.57 -26.52 -17.58
CA ASN A 207 9.12 -26.52 -17.76
C ASN A 207 8.41 -25.21 -17.36
N VAL A 208 9.17 -24.18 -16.96
CA VAL A 208 8.64 -22.94 -16.37
C VAL A 208 9.08 -21.71 -17.17
N PRO A 209 8.15 -20.97 -17.80
CA PRO A 209 8.39 -19.61 -18.29
C PRO A 209 8.06 -18.61 -17.18
N ILE A 210 9.08 -18.14 -16.44
CA ILE A 210 8.84 -17.23 -15.29
C ILE A 210 8.36 -15.84 -15.68
N SER A 211 8.68 -15.40 -16.91
CA SER A 211 8.07 -14.23 -17.53
C SER A 211 7.98 -14.42 -19.04
N THR A 212 6.86 -14.03 -19.65
CA THR A 212 6.63 -14.12 -21.10
C THR A 212 5.49 -13.18 -21.49
N GLY A 213 5.74 -12.19 -22.35
CA GLY A 213 4.73 -11.16 -22.67
C GLY A 213 4.39 -10.32 -21.43
N HIS A 214 3.09 -10.22 -21.11
CA HIS A 214 2.62 -9.62 -19.85
C HIS A 214 2.98 -10.48 -18.62
N ASN A 215 2.96 -11.81 -18.74
CA ASN A 215 2.97 -12.73 -17.59
C ASN A 215 4.19 -12.61 -16.66
N ASP A 216 3.96 -12.82 -15.36
CA ASP A 216 4.92 -12.74 -14.25
C ASP A 216 4.63 -13.80 -13.18
N MET A 217 5.55 -14.76 -13.01
CA MET A 217 5.38 -15.97 -12.19
C MET A 217 6.23 -15.98 -10.91
N VAL A 218 6.54 -14.78 -10.40
CA VAL A 218 7.35 -14.56 -9.20
C VAL A 218 6.74 -13.37 -8.45
N THR A 219 6.69 -13.42 -7.12
CA THR A 219 6.47 -12.23 -6.28
C THR A 219 7.08 -12.42 -4.88
N VAL A 220 7.14 -11.35 -4.09
CA VAL A 220 7.89 -11.30 -2.81
C VAL A 220 7.08 -10.60 -1.71
N PHE A 221 6.93 -11.28 -0.57
CA PHE A 221 6.20 -10.78 0.60
C PHE A 221 6.48 -11.64 1.85
N ASP A 222 6.39 -11.06 3.05
CA ASP A 222 6.33 -11.79 4.34
C ASP A 222 4.90 -12.33 4.52
N LEU A 223 4.66 -13.58 4.15
CA LEU A 223 3.32 -14.15 4.11
C LEU A 223 2.85 -14.72 5.46
N ASP A 224 3.71 -15.36 6.26
CA ASP A 224 3.29 -15.96 7.54
C ASP A 224 3.52 -15.07 8.78
N GLY A 225 4.24 -13.96 8.63
CA GLY A 225 4.45 -12.96 9.68
C GLY A 225 5.66 -13.23 10.58
N ASP A 226 6.60 -14.10 10.18
CA ASP A 226 7.86 -14.31 10.93
C ASP A 226 8.84 -13.12 10.83
N GLY A 227 8.57 -12.17 9.93
CA GLY A 227 9.38 -10.97 9.70
C GLY A 227 10.44 -11.11 8.59
N TYR A 228 10.37 -12.16 7.78
CA TYR A 228 11.31 -12.42 6.68
C TYR A 228 10.55 -12.76 5.40
N ALA A 229 10.62 -11.89 4.39
CA ALA A 229 9.86 -12.05 3.15
C ALA A 229 10.23 -13.35 2.40
N GLU A 230 9.22 -14.11 2.00
CA GLU A 230 9.37 -15.24 1.09
C GLU A 230 9.30 -14.82 -0.38
N VAL A 231 9.81 -15.71 -1.23
CA VAL A 231 9.64 -15.62 -2.68
C VAL A 231 8.63 -16.68 -3.10
N ILE A 232 7.52 -16.25 -3.69
CA ILE A 232 6.51 -17.14 -4.25
C ILE A 232 6.79 -17.27 -5.73
N MET A 233 6.87 -18.51 -6.23
CA MET A 233 7.27 -18.78 -7.62
C MET A 233 6.47 -19.95 -8.20
N LYS A 234 6.08 -19.85 -9.48
CA LYS A 234 5.58 -21.01 -10.23
C LYS A 234 6.72 -22.00 -10.47
N THR A 235 6.53 -23.26 -10.09
CA THR A 235 7.54 -24.31 -10.25
C THR A 235 7.00 -25.53 -10.99
N SER A 236 7.90 -26.44 -11.35
CA SER A 236 7.60 -27.68 -12.08
C SER A 236 8.73 -28.69 -11.86
N GLU A 237 8.58 -29.89 -12.39
CA GLU A 237 9.65 -30.89 -12.40
C GLU A 237 10.91 -30.29 -13.09
N GLY A 238 12.09 -30.60 -12.56
CA GLY A 238 13.35 -30.00 -13.00
C GLY A 238 13.65 -28.57 -12.48
N THR A 239 12.76 -27.89 -11.77
CA THR A 239 13.12 -26.70 -10.97
C THR A 239 14.19 -27.07 -9.93
N VAL A 240 15.20 -26.22 -9.71
CA VAL A 240 16.29 -26.42 -8.74
C VAL A 240 16.37 -25.24 -7.78
N PHE A 241 16.32 -25.52 -6.47
CA PHE A 241 16.31 -24.52 -5.41
C PHE A 241 17.72 -24.10 -4.97
N GLY A 242 17.81 -23.02 -4.18
CA GLY A 242 19.08 -22.44 -3.69
C GLY A 242 19.91 -23.38 -2.79
N ASP A 243 19.29 -24.40 -2.19
CA ASP A 243 19.98 -25.47 -1.45
C ASP A 243 20.45 -26.64 -2.34
N GLY A 244 20.26 -26.53 -3.66
CA GLY A 244 20.67 -27.50 -4.67
C GLY A 244 19.71 -28.69 -4.85
N LYS A 245 18.60 -28.76 -4.12
CA LYS A 245 17.57 -29.78 -4.36
C LYS A 245 16.75 -29.43 -5.61
N SER A 246 16.30 -30.46 -6.33
CA SER A 246 15.38 -30.29 -7.45
C SER A 246 14.03 -30.94 -7.20
N ILE A 247 13.00 -30.46 -7.92
CA ILE A 247 11.76 -31.20 -8.09
C ILE A 247 12.06 -32.37 -9.03
N SER A 248 11.99 -33.60 -8.51
CA SER A 248 12.19 -34.83 -9.27
C SER A 248 11.03 -35.10 -10.24
N ASP A 249 11.10 -36.23 -10.94
CA ASP A 249 9.89 -36.91 -11.42
C ASP A 249 8.98 -37.20 -10.19
N VAL A 250 7.77 -36.66 -10.19
CA VAL A 250 6.73 -36.81 -9.15
C VAL A 250 5.53 -37.57 -9.70
N ASN A 251 5.19 -37.40 -10.98
CA ASN A 251 4.08 -38.13 -11.62
C ASN A 251 4.43 -39.60 -12.00
N ASN A 252 5.71 -39.96 -11.97
CA ASN A 252 6.31 -41.25 -12.33
C ASN A 252 6.16 -41.61 -13.82
N ASP A 253 6.14 -40.61 -14.72
CA ASP A 253 6.07 -40.82 -16.18
C ASP A 253 7.44 -41.06 -16.85
N GLY A 254 8.53 -40.88 -16.12
CA GLY A 254 9.91 -41.07 -16.58
C GLY A 254 10.56 -39.84 -17.20
N LYS A 255 9.96 -38.64 -17.09
CA LYS A 255 10.50 -37.37 -17.60
C LYS A 255 10.54 -36.29 -16.54
N THR A 256 11.44 -35.34 -16.72
CA THR A 256 11.46 -34.05 -16.00
C THR A 256 11.70 -32.85 -16.93
N ASP A 257 11.83 -33.10 -18.24
CA ASP A 257 11.91 -32.08 -19.29
C ASP A 257 10.83 -32.43 -20.33
N TYR A 258 9.82 -31.58 -20.44
CA TYR A 258 8.66 -31.79 -21.29
C TYR A 258 8.74 -30.95 -22.58
N ARG A 259 9.93 -30.43 -22.93
CA ARG A 259 10.11 -29.61 -24.14
C ARG A 259 10.23 -30.45 -25.41
N ASP A 260 9.56 -30.03 -26.47
CA ASP A 260 9.80 -30.53 -27.83
C ASP A 260 11.10 -29.97 -28.42
N ILE A 261 11.45 -30.37 -29.64
CA ILE A 261 12.65 -29.88 -30.34
C ILE A 261 12.63 -28.37 -30.64
N ASN A 262 11.49 -27.69 -30.46
CA ASN A 262 11.31 -26.25 -30.64
C ASN A 262 11.16 -25.51 -29.29
N GLY A 263 11.29 -26.20 -28.15
CA GLY A 263 11.12 -25.64 -26.81
C GLY A 263 9.69 -25.61 -26.27
N ASN A 264 8.67 -26.04 -27.03
CA ASN A 264 7.28 -26.06 -26.55
C ASN A 264 7.09 -27.13 -25.47
N ILE A 265 6.40 -26.80 -24.37
CA ILE A 265 5.95 -27.81 -23.40
C ILE A 265 4.90 -28.71 -24.06
N VAL A 266 5.15 -30.02 -24.07
CA VAL A 266 4.29 -31.05 -24.66
C VAL A 266 4.03 -32.20 -23.68
N GLY A 267 2.76 -32.59 -23.56
CA GLY A 267 2.33 -33.53 -22.52
C GLY A 267 2.02 -32.83 -21.19
N HIS A 268 1.87 -33.62 -20.13
CA HIS A 268 1.27 -33.17 -18.86
C HIS A 268 2.32 -32.83 -17.79
N ALA A 269 3.16 -31.82 -18.07
CA ALA A 269 4.14 -31.34 -17.11
C ALA A 269 3.45 -30.91 -15.80
N PRO A 270 3.77 -31.49 -14.62
CA PRO A 270 3.16 -31.09 -13.36
C PRO A 270 3.52 -29.65 -12.98
N GLN A 271 2.51 -28.87 -12.59
CA GLN A 271 2.63 -27.44 -12.35
C GLN A 271 2.29 -27.12 -10.91
N TYR A 272 3.12 -26.29 -10.29
CA TYR A 272 3.04 -26.01 -8.86
C TYR A 272 3.22 -24.52 -8.57
N ILE A 273 2.82 -24.13 -7.37
CA ILE A 273 3.24 -22.89 -6.71
C ILE A 273 4.15 -23.32 -5.56
N SER A 274 5.37 -22.78 -5.48
CA SER A 274 6.29 -22.99 -4.35
C SER A 274 6.44 -21.70 -3.54
N VAL A 275 6.50 -21.84 -2.22
CA VAL A 275 7.00 -20.80 -1.29
C VAL A 275 8.47 -21.09 -1.02
N ILE A 276 9.32 -20.09 -1.16
CA ILE A 276 10.77 -20.19 -1.11
C ILE A 276 11.32 -19.24 -0.04
N ASP A 277 12.17 -19.76 0.85
CA ASP A 277 12.81 -18.99 1.92
C ASP A 277 13.69 -17.87 1.37
N GLY A 278 13.31 -16.61 1.61
CA GLY A 278 14.03 -15.43 1.13
C GLY A 278 15.50 -15.38 1.56
N ARG A 279 15.84 -16.01 2.68
CA ARG A 279 17.21 -16.08 3.23
C ARG A 279 18.12 -17.05 2.44
N THR A 280 17.56 -18.12 1.87
CA THR A 280 18.37 -19.27 1.39
C THR A 280 18.00 -19.81 0.01
N GLY A 281 16.86 -19.41 -0.58
CA GLY A 281 16.37 -19.92 -1.85
C GLY A 281 15.84 -21.36 -1.77
N LYS A 282 15.72 -21.90 -0.56
CA LYS A 282 15.22 -23.25 -0.27
C LYS A 282 13.68 -23.27 -0.32
N GLU A 283 13.10 -24.30 -0.92
CA GLU A 283 11.65 -24.54 -0.83
C GLU A 283 11.19 -24.77 0.63
N LEU A 284 10.12 -24.07 1.02
CA LEU A 284 9.43 -24.22 2.30
C LEU A 284 8.16 -25.05 2.15
N ALA A 285 7.32 -24.69 1.18
CA ALA A 285 6.05 -25.36 0.88
C ALA A 285 5.76 -25.39 -0.62
N ARG A 286 4.86 -26.28 -1.04
CA ARG A 286 4.42 -26.40 -2.43
C ARG A 286 2.94 -26.80 -2.51
N ALA A 287 2.19 -26.15 -3.39
CA ALA A 287 0.85 -26.54 -3.80
C ALA A 287 0.83 -27.01 -5.26
N TYR A 288 -0.07 -27.93 -5.60
CA TYR A 288 -0.39 -28.29 -6.98
C TYR A 288 -1.27 -27.20 -7.58
N MET A 289 -1.06 -26.80 -8.84
CA MET A 289 -1.96 -25.84 -9.48
C MET A 289 -3.37 -26.44 -9.68
N PRO A 290 -4.45 -25.71 -9.37
CA PRO A 290 -5.80 -26.10 -9.74
C PRO A 290 -6.00 -26.16 -11.26
N HIS A 291 -7.12 -26.73 -11.68
CA HIS A 291 -7.57 -26.90 -13.06
C HIS A 291 -6.65 -27.64 -14.04
N GLN A 292 -5.41 -28.00 -13.69
CA GLN A 292 -4.48 -28.66 -14.61
C GLN A 292 -4.89 -30.08 -15.02
N ASN A 293 -5.85 -30.67 -14.30
CA ASN A 293 -6.41 -31.99 -14.58
C ASN A 293 -7.83 -31.92 -15.15
N ASP A 294 -8.40 -30.71 -15.30
CA ASP A 294 -9.74 -30.51 -15.81
C ASP A 294 -9.76 -30.75 -17.33
N PRO A 295 -10.83 -31.36 -17.88
CA PRO A 295 -10.91 -31.70 -19.29
C PRO A 295 -11.03 -30.44 -20.17
N SER A 296 -10.28 -30.39 -21.27
CA SER A 296 -10.47 -29.33 -22.27
C SER A 296 -11.59 -29.67 -23.27
N PRO A 297 -12.03 -28.72 -24.12
CA PRO A 297 -13.00 -29.00 -25.18
C PRO A 297 -12.60 -30.12 -26.16
N THR A 298 -11.31 -30.40 -26.34
CA THR A 298 -10.85 -31.55 -27.13
C THR A 298 -10.92 -32.85 -26.32
N PRO A 299 -11.69 -33.87 -26.77
CA PRO A 299 -11.80 -35.14 -26.07
C PRO A 299 -10.45 -35.81 -25.81
N GLY A 300 -10.20 -36.17 -24.54
CA GLY A 300 -8.98 -36.86 -24.12
C GLY A 300 -7.79 -35.95 -23.77
N LYS A 301 -7.95 -34.62 -23.74
CA LYS A 301 -6.98 -33.68 -23.18
C LYS A 301 -7.46 -33.07 -21.87
N THR A 302 -6.51 -32.61 -21.06
CA THR A 302 -6.73 -31.72 -19.92
C THR A 302 -6.06 -30.37 -20.16
N HIS A 303 -6.42 -29.34 -19.39
CA HIS A 303 -5.75 -28.05 -19.48
C HIS A 303 -4.22 -28.14 -19.29
N GLY A 304 -3.74 -28.98 -18.36
CA GLY A 304 -2.31 -29.20 -18.15
C GLY A 304 -1.56 -29.88 -19.31
N VAL A 305 -2.28 -30.42 -20.31
CA VAL A 305 -1.73 -30.94 -21.58
C VAL A 305 -1.69 -29.86 -22.69
N LEU A 306 -2.42 -28.74 -22.54
CA LEU A 306 -2.45 -27.65 -23.52
C LEU A 306 -1.25 -26.69 -23.40
N GLY A 307 -0.61 -26.64 -22.22
CA GLY A 307 0.57 -25.84 -21.97
C GLY A 307 0.73 -25.43 -20.50
N PRO A 308 1.72 -24.56 -20.20
CA PRO A 308 1.85 -23.94 -18.89
C PRO A 308 0.73 -22.93 -18.64
N PHE A 309 0.20 -22.89 -17.42
CA PHE A 309 -0.65 -21.79 -16.96
C PHE A 309 0.20 -20.52 -16.79
N LEU A 310 -0.31 -19.38 -17.26
CA LEU A 310 0.42 -18.10 -17.25
C LEU A 310 -0.54 -16.94 -16.97
N GLY A 311 -0.07 -15.94 -16.22
CA GLY A 311 -0.84 -14.75 -15.82
C GLY A 311 -0.04 -13.88 -14.86
N HIS A 312 -0.69 -13.41 -13.80
CA HIS A 312 -0.22 -12.37 -12.89
C HIS A 312 -0.24 -12.83 -11.43
N PHE A 313 0.91 -12.69 -10.76
CA PHE A 313 1.04 -12.90 -9.32
C PHE A 313 0.67 -11.61 -8.59
N GLY A 314 0.19 -11.73 -7.35
CA GLY A 314 -0.03 -10.59 -6.47
C GLY A 314 -0.19 -11.03 -5.01
N VAL A 315 -0.44 -10.07 -4.12
CA VAL A 315 -0.73 -10.30 -2.70
C VAL A 315 -1.93 -9.45 -2.31
N ALA A 316 -2.84 -10.01 -1.51
CA ALA A 316 -4.11 -9.41 -1.12
C ALA A 316 -4.44 -9.72 0.35
N TYR A 317 -4.90 -8.74 1.14
CA TYR A 317 -5.38 -8.91 2.51
C TYR A 317 -6.81 -9.47 2.53
N MET A 318 -6.98 -10.73 2.14
CA MET A 318 -8.30 -11.37 1.98
C MET A 318 -9.06 -11.62 3.30
N ASP A 319 -8.49 -11.30 4.47
CA ASP A 319 -9.22 -11.15 5.75
C ASP A 319 -9.07 -9.76 6.40
N GLY A 320 -8.44 -8.82 5.70
CA GLY A 320 -8.13 -7.47 6.18
C GLY A 320 -7.01 -7.40 7.20
N ILE A 321 -6.31 -8.52 7.47
CA ILE A 321 -5.30 -8.66 8.52
C ILE A 321 -4.00 -9.31 8.02
N HIS A 322 -4.09 -10.47 7.37
CA HIS A 322 -2.95 -11.25 6.90
C HIS A 322 -2.87 -11.23 5.36
N PRO A 323 -1.66 -11.24 4.77
CA PRO A 323 -1.49 -11.33 3.32
C PRO A 323 -1.75 -12.76 2.79
N SER A 324 -2.68 -12.88 1.84
CA SER A 324 -2.84 -14.07 0.99
C SER A 324 -2.09 -13.86 -0.32
N PHE A 325 -1.43 -14.90 -0.82
CA PHE A 325 -0.92 -14.92 -2.20
C PHE A 325 -2.09 -15.05 -3.19
N LEU A 326 -2.08 -14.22 -4.25
CA LEU A 326 -3.05 -14.27 -5.34
C LEU A 326 -2.36 -14.68 -6.64
N PHE A 327 -2.99 -15.60 -7.38
CA PHE A 327 -2.64 -15.89 -8.77
C PHE A 327 -3.87 -15.72 -9.65
N ALA A 328 -3.84 -14.75 -10.57
CA ALA A 328 -4.77 -14.65 -11.68
C ALA A 328 -4.11 -15.23 -12.93
N TYR A 329 -4.67 -16.29 -13.51
CA TYR A 329 -3.99 -17.09 -14.53
C TYR A 329 -4.88 -17.61 -15.64
N THR A 330 -4.24 -17.82 -16.78
CA THR A 330 -4.85 -18.23 -18.03
C THR A 330 -4.24 -19.55 -18.51
N ASN A 331 -4.99 -20.25 -19.36
CA ASN A 331 -4.49 -21.32 -20.20
C ASN A 331 -5.14 -21.22 -21.58
N ARG A 332 -4.48 -21.77 -22.60
CA ARG A 332 -5.00 -21.81 -23.97
C ARG A 332 -6.36 -22.51 -23.98
N ASN A 333 -7.33 -21.94 -24.68
CA ASN A 333 -8.43 -22.73 -25.21
C ASN A 333 -7.90 -23.48 -26.45
N ASP A 334 -8.37 -24.71 -26.70
CA ASP A 334 -7.95 -25.49 -27.87
C ASP A 334 -9.08 -25.79 -28.87
N GLY A 335 -10.18 -25.04 -28.76
CA GLY A 335 -11.21 -24.87 -29.78
C GLY A 335 -12.50 -25.66 -29.52
N GLY A 336 -13.64 -25.00 -29.71
CA GLY A 336 -14.96 -25.62 -29.55
C GLY A 336 -16.11 -24.67 -29.88
N PRO A 337 -17.37 -25.11 -29.73
CA PRO A 337 -18.55 -24.26 -29.97
C PRO A 337 -18.74 -23.15 -28.92
N TYR A 338 -17.93 -23.15 -27.86
CA TYR A 338 -17.85 -22.12 -26.80
C TYR A 338 -16.40 -21.66 -26.61
N ASP A 339 -15.65 -21.50 -27.71
CA ASP A 339 -14.27 -21.02 -27.66
C ASP A 339 -14.21 -19.59 -27.11
N LYS A 340 -13.36 -19.39 -26.10
CA LYS A 340 -13.13 -18.13 -25.39
C LYS A 340 -11.77 -17.49 -25.75
N GLY A 341 -10.96 -18.15 -26.58
CA GLY A 341 -9.53 -17.87 -26.74
C GLY A 341 -8.68 -18.41 -25.59
N PHE A 342 -9.05 -18.09 -24.34
CA PHE A 342 -8.38 -18.57 -23.12
C PHE A 342 -9.39 -19.06 -22.08
N ASN A 343 -8.97 -20.03 -21.26
CA ASN A 343 -9.63 -20.37 -20.00
C ASN A 343 -8.93 -19.59 -18.89
N GLN A 344 -9.69 -19.01 -17.96
CA GLN A 344 -9.14 -18.03 -17.01
C GLN A 344 -9.64 -18.32 -15.59
N PHE A 345 -8.72 -18.21 -14.63
CA PHE A 345 -8.88 -18.70 -13.26
C PHE A 345 -8.21 -17.71 -12.30
N ILE A 346 -8.81 -17.47 -11.13
CA ILE A 346 -8.20 -16.66 -10.08
C ILE A 346 -8.29 -17.45 -8.77
N THR A 347 -7.16 -17.65 -8.10
CA THR A 347 -7.07 -18.40 -6.84
C THR A 347 -6.27 -17.62 -5.81
N THR A 348 -6.72 -17.62 -4.56
CA THR A 348 -5.93 -17.08 -3.44
C THR A 348 -5.53 -18.16 -2.43
N TRP A 349 -4.41 -17.95 -1.76
CA TRP A 349 -3.74 -18.92 -0.90
C TRP A 349 -3.17 -18.27 0.35
N ASP A 350 -3.50 -18.81 1.51
CA ASP A 350 -2.86 -18.44 2.77
C ASP A 350 -1.62 -19.32 2.97
N TYR A 351 -0.44 -18.75 3.20
CA TYR A 351 0.73 -19.51 3.65
C TYR A 351 0.77 -19.49 5.19
N LYS A 352 0.66 -20.67 5.81
CA LYS A 352 0.51 -20.78 7.27
C LYS A 352 1.05 -22.10 7.80
N ASN A 353 1.80 -22.04 8.90
CA ASN A 353 2.43 -23.21 9.54
C ASN A 353 3.27 -24.07 8.57
N GLY A 354 3.93 -23.46 7.58
CA GLY A 354 4.70 -24.19 6.56
C GLY A 354 3.86 -24.89 5.48
N GLN A 355 2.62 -24.45 5.23
CA GLN A 355 1.75 -25.00 4.20
C GLN A 355 1.03 -23.89 3.42
N LEU A 356 0.85 -24.09 2.10
CA LEU A 356 -0.07 -23.29 1.28
C LEU A 356 -1.48 -23.89 1.42
N ILE A 357 -2.45 -23.04 1.75
CA ILE A 357 -3.87 -23.41 1.95
C ILE A 357 -4.71 -22.59 0.97
N GLN A 358 -5.37 -23.24 0.02
CA GLN A 358 -6.25 -22.56 -0.93
C GLN A 358 -7.45 -21.94 -0.18
N ARG A 359 -7.71 -20.66 -0.46
CA ARG A 359 -8.72 -19.84 0.21
C ARG A 359 -9.92 -19.57 -0.71
N THR A 360 -9.67 -19.11 -1.93
CA THR A 360 -10.70 -18.85 -2.95
C THR A 360 -10.35 -19.51 -4.28
N ASP A 361 -11.38 -19.73 -5.11
CA ASP A 361 -11.27 -20.38 -6.42
C ASP A 361 -12.35 -19.83 -7.36
N PHE A 362 -11.94 -19.03 -8.33
CA PHE A 362 -12.80 -18.45 -9.35
C PHE A 362 -12.42 -18.97 -10.74
N ASN A 363 -13.41 -19.38 -11.51
CA ASN A 363 -13.26 -19.86 -12.90
C ASN A 363 -14.18 -19.04 -13.80
N ASP A 364 -13.63 -18.46 -14.86
CA ASP A 364 -14.35 -17.55 -15.74
C ASP A 364 -15.39 -18.29 -16.60
N GLU A 365 -16.68 -18.03 -16.34
CA GLU A 365 -17.82 -18.53 -17.11
C GLU A 365 -18.21 -17.67 -18.33
N CYS A 366 -17.53 -16.54 -18.60
CA CYS A 366 -17.78 -15.65 -19.74
C CYS A 366 -17.84 -16.44 -21.06
N GLY A 367 -18.80 -16.12 -21.93
CA GLY A 367 -19.04 -16.87 -23.18
C GLY A 367 -19.74 -18.23 -23.03
N ALA A 368 -19.73 -18.87 -21.85
CA ALA A 368 -20.57 -20.04 -21.56
C ALA A 368 -21.95 -19.62 -21.02
N ASN A 369 -22.00 -18.54 -20.23
CA ASN A 369 -23.23 -17.99 -19.66
C ASN A 369 -23.50 -16.55 -20.19
N PRO A 370 -24.47 -16.35 -21.10
CA PRO A 370 -24.84 -15.03 -21.60
C PRO A 370 -25.27 -14.08 -20.47
N GLY A 371 -24.69 -12.88 -20.43
CA GLY A 371 -24.94 -11.88 -19.39
C GLY A 371 -23.92 -11.86 -18.25
N LYS A 372 -22.97 -12.82 -18.19
CA LYS A 372 -21.71 -12.68 -17.46
C LYS A 372 -20.65 -12.08 -18.38
N CYS A 373 -20.00 -11.01 -17.93
CA CYS A 373 -19.03 -10.26 -18.71
C CYS A 373 -17.82 -9.91 -17.84
N TYR A 374 -16.73 -10.63 -18.08
CA TYR A 374 -15.46 -10.47 -17.39
C TYR A 374 -14.41 -10.22 -18.48
N SER A 375 -14.14 -8.93 -18.74
CA SER A 375 -13.13 -8.51 -19.72
C SER A 375 -11.79 -8.35 -19.02
N HIS A 376 -10.80 -9.10 -19.48
CA HIS A 376 -9.48 -9.17 -18.86
C HIS A 376 -8.52 -8.15 -19.46
N PHE A 377 -7.51 -7.73 -18.71
CA PHE A 377 -6.50 -6.75 -19.11
C PHE A 377 -5.12 -7.43 -19.07
N HIS A 378 -4.04 -6.66 -19.27
CA HIS A 378 -2.67 -7.17 -19.17
C HIS A 378 -1.97 -6.86 -17.83
N GLN A 379 -2.71 -6.37 -16.84
CA GLN A 379 -2.24 -6.10 -15.49
C GLN A 379 -3.42 -6.12 -14.51
N ILE A 380 -3.17 -6.57 -13.28
CA ILE A 380 -4.09 -6.47 -12.14
C ILE A 380 -3.67 -5.35 -11.19
N SER A 381 -4.63 -4.79 -10.46
CA SER A 381 -4.40 -4.00 -9.25
C SER A 381 -5.08 -4.70 -8.07
N ILE A 382 -4.58 -4.48 -6.86
CA ILE A 382 -5.13 -5.09 -5.64
C ILE A 382 -5.32 -3.99 -4.59
N VAL A 383 -6.56 -3.79 -4.17
CA VAL A 383 -6.99 -2.62 -3.38
C VAL A 383 -8.38 -2.85 -2.79
N ASP A 384 -8.61 -2.30 -1.59
CA ASP A 384 -9.90 -2.15 -0.92
C ASP A 384 -10.78 -1.13 -1.69
N VAL A 385 -11.59 -1.58 -2.66
CA VAL A 385 -12.42 -0.68 -3.49
C VAL A 385 -13.76 -0.37 -2.86
N ASP A 386 -14.32 -1.33 -2.14
CA ASP A 386 -15.63 -1.19 -1.49
C ASP A 386 -15.51 -0.59 -0.08
N GLN A 387 -14.31 -0.58 0.51
CA GLN A 387 -13.96 -0.05 1.84
C GLN A 387 -14.47 -0.88 3.02
N ASP A 388 -14.66 -2.20 2.86
CA ASP A 388 -14.88 -3.14 3.99
C ASP A 388 -13.58 -3.63 4.69
N GLY A 389 -12.41 -3.09 4.32
CA GLY A 389 -11.15 -3.27 5.04
C GLY A 389 -10.24 -4.36 4.48
N LYS A 390 -10.73 -5.13 3.49
CA LYS A 390 -10.06 -6.26 2.83
C LYS A 390 -9.48 -5.80 1.47
N ASP A 391 -8.99 -6.71 0.64
CA ASP A 391 -8.46 -6.35 -0.68
C ASP A 391 -9.22 -7.10 -1.78
N GLU A 392 -9.66 -6.35 -2.79
CA GLU A 392 -10.27 -6.88 -3.99
C GLU A 392 -9.25 -6.93 -5.15
N MET A 393 -9.50 -7.80 -6.13
CA MET A 393 -8.68 -7.87 -7.35
C MET A 393 -9.36 -7.09 -8.48
N VAL A 394 -8.72 -6.01 -8.93
CA VAL A 394 -9.21 -5.16 -10.03
C VAL A 394 -8.54 -5.57 -11.34
N GLU A 395 -9.34 -6.13 -12.26
CA GLU A 395 -8.95 -6.45 -13.64
C GLU A 395 -9.30 -5.30 -14.61
N GLY A 396 -10.05 -4.30 -14.16
CA GLY A 396 -10.48 -3.14 -14.95
C GLY A 396 -11.77 -3.36 -15.74
N GLY A 397 -11.98 -4.54 -16.34
CA GLY A 397 -13.28 -4.95 -16.89
C GLY A 397 -14.25 -5.56 -15.86
N TYR A 398 -13.73 -5.96 -14.71
CA TYR A 398 -14.47 -6.49 -13.56
C TYR A 398 -13.61 -6.39 -12.29
N VAL A 399 -14.24 -6.68 -11.14
CA VAL A 399 -13.58 -6.79 -9.83
C VAL A 399 -13.99 -8.10 -9.16
N LEU A 400 -13.02 -8.80 -8.54
CA LEU A 400 -13.29 -9.93 -7.63
C LEU A 400 -13.20 -9.48 -6.18
N ASP A 401 -14.23 -9.87 -5.43
CA ASP A 401 -14.47 -9.60 -4.02
C ASP A 401 -13.55 -10.46 -3.11
N ASP A 402 -13.46 -10.12 -1.81
CA ASP A 402 -12.59 -10.78 -0.80
C ASP A 402 -12.83 -12.30 -0.68
N ASN A 403 -14.05 -12.70 -1.04
CA ASN A 403 -14.59 -14.03 -0.95
C ASN A 403 -14.44 -14.84 -2.25
N GLY A 404 -13.88 -14.23 -3.30
CA GLY A 404 -13.59 -14.88 -4.59
C GLY A 404 -14.75 -14.91 -5.58
N TYR A 405 -15.88 -14.26 -5.28
CA TYR A 405 -16.93 -14.01 -6.27
C TYR A 405 -16.75 -12.63 -6.93
N PRO A 406 -17.28 -12.38 -8.14
CA PRO A 406 -17.23 -11.05 -8.73
C PRO A 406 -18.11 -10.05 -7.98
N LEU A 407 -17.50 -8.97 -7.49
CA LEU A 407 -18.20 -7.80 -6.92
C LEU A 407 -19.08 -7.16 -8.00
N TRP A 408 -18.51 -6.99 -9.21
CA TRP A 408 -19.21 -6.57 -10.43
C TRP A 408 -18.43 -7.00 -11.68
N GLY A 409 -19.08 -6.98 -12.84
CA GLY A 409 -18.44 -7.14 -14.16
C GLY A 409 -19.26 -6.41 -15.24
N ASN A 410 -18.60 -5.70 -16.16
CA ASN A 410 -19.26 -4.70 -17.01
C ASN A 410 -19.19 -5.04 -18.51
N CYS A 411 -20.33 -5.38 -19.11
CA CYS A 411 -20.46 -5.80 -20.50
C CYS A 411 -20.15 -4.72 -21.56
N GLU A 412 -20.04 -3.45 -21.19
CA GLU A 412 -19.62 -2.39 -22.14
C GLU A 412 -18.10 -2.23 -22.21
N ILE A 413 -17.36 -2.78 -21.23
CA ILE A 413 -15.90 -2.76 -21.18
C ILE A 413 -15.36 -4.00 -21.91
N GLY A 414 -14.51 -3.80 -22.90
CA GLY A 414 -13.75 -4.84 -23.60
C GLY A 414 -12.34 -5.02 -23.02
N HIS A 415 -11.53 -5.86 -23.66
CA HIS A 415 -10.11 -6.03 -23.35
C HIS A 415 -9.34 -4.70 -23.46
N GLY A 416 -8.32 -4.52 -22.62
CA GLY A 416 -7.48 -3.32 -22.60
C GLY A 416 -6.05 -3.57 -22.16
N ASP A 417 -5.13 -2.71 -22.61
CA ASP A 417 -3.71 -2.81 -22.31
C ASP A 417 -3.38 -2.31 -20.88
N ARG A 418 -4.25 -1.44 -20.29
CA ARG A 418 -4.04 -0.75 -19.00
C ARG A 418 -5.32 -0.27 -18.32
N HIS A 419 -5.27 -0.26 -16.98
CA HIS A 419 -6.15 0.52 -16.10
C HIS A 419 -5.35 1.08 -14.92
N GLN A 420 -5.84 2.14 -14.29
CA GLN A 420 -5.30 2.74 -13.07
C GLN A 420 -6.45 2.94 -12.08
N THR A 421 -6.30 2.44 -10.85
CA THR A 421 -7.31 2.57 -9.79
C THR A 421 -6.73 3.33 -8.60
N THR A 422 -7.37 4.44 -8.23
CA THR A 422 -6.91 5.37 -7.18
C THR A 422 -8.06 6.33 -6.82
N ASP A 423 -7.83 7.20 -5.83
CA ASP A 423 -8.67 8.36 -5.56
C ASP A 423 -8.37 9.42 -6.65
N ILE A 424 -9.25 9.49 -7.67
CA ILE A 424 -9.06 10.34 -8.86
C ILE A 424 -9.75 11.69 -8.64
N ASP A 425 -10.97 11.67 -8.12
CA ASP A 425 -11.72 12.86 -7.71
C ASP A 425 -11.97 12.85 -6.18
N PRO A 426 -11.13 13.52 -5.35
CA PRO A 426 -11.28 13.50 -3.89
C PRO A 426 -12.49 14.31 -3.34
N ASP A 427 -13.31 14.92 -4.21
CA ASP A 427 -14.67 15.37 -3.87
C ASP A 427 -15.73 14.24 -4.06
N TYR A 428 -15.36 13.12 -4.69
CA TYR A 428 -16.21 11.94 -4.96
C TYR A 428 -15.92 10.82 -3.93
N PRO A 429 -16.92 10.37 -3.14
CA PRO A 429 -16.67 9.33 -2.14
C PRO A 429 -16.48 7.94 -2.75
N GLY A 430 -15.24 7.46 -2.81
CA GLY A 430 -14.90 6.10 -3.24
C GLY A 430 -13.43 5.99 -3.67
N LEU A 431 -13.20 5.09 -4.63
CA LEU A 431 -12.05 5.10 -5.53
C LEU A 431 -12.59 4.97 -6.96
N GLU A 432 -11.85 5.46 -7.95
CA GLU A 432 -12.20 5.35 -9.36
C GLU A 432 -11.17 4.52 -10.12
N THR A 433 -11.62 3.86 -11.19
CA THR A 433 -10.75 3.24 -12.19
C THR A 433 -10.82 4.02 -13.50
N PHE A 434 -9.68 4.55 -13.96
CA PHE A 434 -9.50 5.00 -15.34
C PHE A 434 -8.95 3.84 -16.19
N LEU A 435 -9.49 3.64 -17.39
CA LEU A 435 -9.14 2.50 -18.24
C LEU A 435 -9.17 2.82 -19.73
N ILE A 436 -8.28 2.17 -20.48
CA ILE A 436 -8.18 2.23 -21.95
C ILE A 436 -8.49 0.87 -22.58
N GLN A 437 -8.99 0.84 -23.82
CA GLN A 437 -9.54 -0.37 -24.43
C GLN A 437 -9.04 -0.61 -25.86
N GLN A 438 -8.83 -1.88 -26.19
CA GLN A 438 -8.41 -2.33 -27.51
C GLN A 438 -9.62 -2.78 -28.34
N ASN A 439 -9.84 -2.13 -29.48
CA ASN A 439 -10.79 -2.57 -30.51
C ASN A 439 -12.22 -2.81 -30.00
N ASN A 440 -12.68 -2.06 -28.98
CA ASN A 440 -14.05 -2.19 -28.47
C ASN A 440 -15.08 -1.97 -29.61
N PRO A 441 -16.04 -2.89 -29.85
CA PRO A 441 -17.00 -2.80 -30.95
C PRO A 441 -17.90 -1.54 -30.93
N SER A 442 -18.11 -0.92 -29.76
CA SER A 442 -18.84 0.36 -29.61
C SER A 442 -17.98 1.60 -29.93
N SER A 443 -16.70 1.41 -30.24
CA SER A 443 -15.67 2.45 -30.31
C SER A 443 -15.38 3.19 -28.99
N LEU A 444 -15.88 2.71 -27.85
CA LEU A 444 -15.48 3.19 -26.51
C LEU A 444 -13.97 2.95 -26.33
N GLY A 445 -13.18 4.01 -26.34
CA GLY A 445 -11.72 3.93 -26.30
C GLY A 445 -11.14 4.05 -24.89
N MET A 446 -11.78 4.85 -24.04
CA MET A 446 -11.43 4.97 -22.62
C MET A 446 -12.64 5.33 -21.77
N ALA A 447 -12.57 5.06 -20.47
CA ALA A 447 -13.65 5.30 -19.51
C ALA A 447 -13.10 5.62 -18.12
N LEU A 448 -13.96 6.25 -17.31
CA LEU A 448 -13.78 6.47 -15.87
C LEU A 448 -14.99 5.85 -15.17
N ILE A 449 -14.75 4.98 -14.20
CA ILE A 449 -15.79 4.21 -13.47
C ILE A 449 -15.56 4.28 -11.96
N GLU A 450 -16.63 4.15 -11.19
CA GLU A 450 -16.56 3.81 -9.75
C GLU A 450 -15.92 2.42 -9.58
N ALA A 451 -14.82 2.31 -8.83
CA ALA A 451 -14.10 1.05 -8.65
C ALA A 451 -14.93 0.01 -7.90
N ALA A 452 -15.76 0.44 -6.94
CA ALA A 452 -16.64 -0.43 -6.14
C ALA A 452 -17.84 -1.01 -6.90
N THR A 453 -18.27 -0.40 -8.02
CA THR A 453 -19.57 -0.71 -8.64
C THR A 453 -19.51 -0.94 -10.16
N GLY A 454 -18.40 -0.56 -10.81
CA GLY A 454 -18.27 -0.58 -12.27
C GLY A 454 -19.12 0.46 -13.00
N LYS A 455 -19.79 1.36 -12.27
CA LYS A 455 -20.68 2.39 -12.81
C LYS A 455 -19.87 3.48 -13.51
N PHE A 456 -20.23 3.78 -14.75
CA PHE A 456 -19.58 4.83 -15.53
C PHE A 456 -19.84 6.23 -14.96
N ILE A 457 -18.75 6.91 -14.59
CA ILE A 457 -18.69 8.35 -14.37
C ILE A 457 -18.52 9.07 -15.71
N LYS A 458 -17.61 8.56 -16.57
CA LYS A 458 -17.37 9.12 -17.91
C LYS A 458 -17.02 8.05 -18.95
N LYS A 459 -17.34 8.34 -20.22
CA LYS A 459 -17.05 7.53 -21.41
C LYS A 459 -16.50 8.43 -22.52
N TRP A 460 -15.48 7.96 -23.23
CA TRP A 460 -14.91 8.64 -24.39
C TRP A 460 -14.78 7.68 -25.58
N TYR A 461 -15.23 8.13 -26.75
CA TYR A 461 -15.33 7.30 -27.95
C TYR A 461 -14.31 7.73 -29.02
N GLN A 462 -13.71 6.75 -29.68
CA GLN A 462 -12.93 6.92 -30.89
C GLN A 462 -13.84 7.20 -32.09
N GLY A 463 -13.30 7.82 -33.15
CA GLY A 463 -14.04 8.02 -34.41
C GLY A 463 -14.35 6.73 -35.20
N SER A 464 -13.69 5.63 -34.84
CA SER A 464 -13.92 4.27 -35.32
C SER A 464 -13.33 3.27 -34.33
N MET A 465 -13.73 2.00 -34.39
CA MET A 465 -13.09 0.91 -33.65
C MET A 465 -11.57 0.88 -33.93
N GLY A 466 -10.77 0.83 -32.87
CA GLY A 466 -9.31 0.85 -32.93
C GLY A 466 -8.66 0.61 -31.56
N ASP A 467 -7.33 0.52 -31.54
CA ASP A 467 -6.53 0.25 -30.35
C ASP A 467 -6.11 1.55 -29.62
N VAL A 468 -6.62 1.75 -28.41
CA VAL A 468 -6.07 2.76 -27.47
C VAL A 468 -5.03 2.07 -26.60
N GLY A 469 -3.82 1.88 -27.14
CA GLY A 469 -2.81 1.03 -26.50
C GLY A 469 -2.11 1.64 -25.26
N ARG A 470 -2.23 2.94 -24.97
CA ARG A 470 -1.66 3.56 -23.75
C ARG A 470 -2.61 4.59 -23.12
N GLY A 471 -2.61 4.64 -21.80
CA GLY A 471 -3.29 5.62 -20.95
C GLY A 471 -2.63 5.69 -19.57
N GLU A 472 -2.79 6.84 -18.92
CA GLU A 472 -2.34 7.13 -17.55
C GLU A 472 -3.32 8.09 -16.86
N ALA A 473 -3.29 8.08 -15.53
CA ALA A 473 -4.02 9.01 -14.66
C ALA A 473 -3.01 9.68 -13.71
N LEU A 474 -2.65 10.95 -13.95
CA LEU A 474 -1.60 11.67 -13.20
C LEU A 474 -2.06 13.09 -12.85
N ASP A 475 -1.93 13.53 -11.60
CA ASP A 475 -2.03 14.97 -11.29
C ASP A 475 -0.77 15.68 -11.78
N ILE A 476 -0.94 16.57 -12.74
CA ILE A 476 0.11 17.39 -13.34
C ILE A 476 -0.28 18.88 -13.41
N ASN A 477 -1.37 19.28 -12.74
CA ASN A 477 -2.01 20.57 -12.91
C ASN A 477 -2.30 21.27 -11.57
N PRO A 478 -1.36 22.08 -11.04
CA PRO A 478 -1.52 22.80 -9.76
C PRO A 478 -2.54 23.96 -9.82
N GLY A 479 -3.44 23.97 -10.81
CA GLY A 479 -4.59 24.86 -10.92
C GLY A 479 -5.91 24.25 -10.44
N GLN A 480 -5.97 22.94 -10.20
CA GLN A 480 -7.17 22.24 -9.69
C GLN A 480 -6.79 21.11 -8.73
N ILE A 481 -7.79 20.46 -8.12
CA ILE A 481 -7.62 19.26 -7.28
C ILE A 481 -8.18 18.07 -8.05
N GLY A 482 -7.51 16.92 -7.94
CA GLY A 482 -7.84 15.68 -8.64
C GLY A 482 -6.84 15.34 -9.73
N VAL A 483 -6.97 14.16 -10.30
CA VAL A 483 -5.98 13.54 -11.21
C VAL A 483 -6.35 13.80 -12.69
N GLU A 484 -5.39 14.17 -13.55
CA GLU A 484 -5.63 14.29 -15.00
C GLU A 484 -5.62 12.95 -15.73
N LEU A 485 -6.55 12.79 -16.67
CA LEU A 485 -6.77 11.56 -17.43
C LEU A 485 -6.43 11.80 -18.91
N PHE A 486 -5.56 10.96 -19.48
CA PHE A 486 -5.14 11.06 -20.88
C PHE A 486 -4.67 9.72 -21.47
N SER A 487 -4.65 9.61 -22.80
CA SER A 487 -4.33 8.37 -23.51
C SER A 487 -3.62 8.62 -24.84
N THR A 488 -3.59 7.63 -25.75
CA THR A 488 -3.24 7.86 -27.16
C THR A 488 -4.39 8.44 -28.00
N MET A 489 -5.57 8.65 -27.40
CA MET A 489 -6.63 9.49 -28.00
C MET A 489 -6.31 10.98 -27.81
N PRO A 490 -6.83 11.88 -28.66
CA PRO A 490 -6.72 13.33 -28.44
C PRO A 490 -7.44 13.81 -27.17
N GLY A 491 -6.85 14.82 -26.54
CA GLY A 491 -7.43 15.52 -25.39
C GLY A 491 -7.04 14.97 -24.02
N MET A 492 -6.84 15.91 -23.09
CA MET A 492 -6.65 15.66 -21.66
C MET A 492 -7.86 16.14 -20.87
N TYR A 493 -8.19 15.43 -19.80
CA TYR A 493 -9.39 15.65 -19.00
C TYR A 493 -9.05 15.74 -17.51
N ASN A 494 -9.85 16.48 -16.73
CA ASN A 494 -9.75 16.45 -15.27
C ASN A 494 -10.42 15.20 -14.69
N ALA A 495 -10.30 15.02 -13.37
CA ALA A 495 -10.95 13.97 -12.60
C ALA A 495 -12.47 13.84 -12.85
N LYS A 496 -13.15 14.98 -13.05
CA LYS A 496 -14.60 15.07 -13.36
C LYS A 496 -14.92 14.77 -14.83
N GLY A 497 -13.90 14.36 -15.60
CA GLY A 497 -13.96 14.01 -17.00
C GLY A 497 -14.18 15.19 -17.94
N GLU A 498 -13.98 16.43 -17.49
CA GLU A 498 -14.13 17.65 -18.28
C GLU A 498 -12.86 17.92 -19.10
N TYR A 499 -13.01 18.44 -20.32
CA TYR A 499 -11.89 18.65 -21.23
C TYR A 499 -11.06 19.88 -20.85
N LEU A 500 -9.76 19.67 -20.64
CA LEU A 500 -8.80 20.73 -20.27
C LEU A 500 -8.07 21.32 -21.48
N GLY A 501 -7.76 20.49 -22.48
CA GLY A 501 -7.01 20.91 -23.65
C GLY A 501 -6.37 19.75 -24.40
N GLU A 502 -5.63 20.09 -25.47
CA GLU A 502 -4.80 19.13 -26.19
C GLU A 502 -3.56 18.74 -25.37
N HIS A 503 -2.92 17.63 -25.73
CA HIS A 503 -1.60 17.27 -25.22
C HIS A 503 -0.70 16.71 -26.32
N SER A 504 0.60 16.67 -26.07
CA SER A 504 1.56 15.85 -26.82
C SER A 504 2.49 15.09 -25.90
N ILE A 505 1.92 14.59 -24.81
CA ILE A 505 2.53 13.69 -23.82
C ILE A 505 2.19 12.25 -24.24
N PHE A 506 3.16 11.34 -24.19
CA PHE A 506 2.92 9.91 -24.41
C PHE A 506 2.76 9.18 -23.06
N PRO A 507 1.65 8.45 -22.80
CA PRO A 507 1.44 7.76 -21.53
C PRO A 507 2.41 6.56 -21.40
N ASN A 508 3.32 6.63 -20.42
CA ASN A 508 4.42 5.67 -20.21
C ASN A 508 4.38 5.07 -18.80
N SER A 509 4.76 5.84 -17.77
CA SER A 509 4.47 5.55 -16.36
C SER A 509 4.54 6.87 -15.56
N GLY A 510 3.77 6.97 -14.48
CA GLY A 510 3.88 8.06 -13.49
C GLY A 510 5.01 7.82 -12.48
N ILE A 511 5.58 8.88 -11.94
CA ILE A 511 6.58 8.81 -10.84
C ILE A 511 6.55 10.08 -9.99
N TRP A 512 6.59 9.98 -8.66
CA TRP A 512 6.85 11.13 -7.78
C TRP A 512 8.37 11.28 -7.55
N TRP A 513 8.99 12.32 -8.09
CA TRP A 513 10.46 12.42 -8.15
C TRP A 513 11.06 13.76 -7.65
N ASP A 514 10.38 14.89 -7.82
CA ASP A 514 10.91 16.20 -7.41
C ASP A 514 10.63 16.58 -5.94
N GLY A 515 10.22 17.80 -5.63
CA GLY A 515 9.93 18.23 -4.25
C GLY A 515 8.47 18.57 -3.99
N ASP A 516 7.67 18.91 -5.00
CA ASP A 516 6.23 19.18 -4.83
C ASP A 516 5.39 17.88 -4.87
N LEU A 517 4.07 17.98 -5.01
CA LEU A 517 3.13 16.85 -4.92
C LEU A 517 2.57 16.42 -6.28
N LEU A 518 2.90 17.13 -7.37
CA LEU A 518 2.53 16.71 -8.72
C LEU A 518 3.30 15.44 -9.08
N ARG A 519 2.77 14.66 -10.01
CA ARG A 519 3.42 13.43 -10.48
C ARG A 519 4.18 13.68 -11.78
N GLU A 520 5.49 13.44 -11.76
CA GLU A 520 6.32 13.37 -12.96
C GLU A 520 5.97 12.12 -13.80
N MET A 521 6.64 11.97 -14.94
CA MET A 521 6.57 10.78 -15.78
C MET A 521 7.94 10.17 -16.05
N LEU A 522 8.01 8.84 -16.00
CA LEU A 522 9.05 8.11 -16.73
C LEU A 522 8.76 8.18 -18.23
N SER A 523 9.79 8.48 -19.01
CA SER A 523 9.66 8.69 -20.45
C SER A 523 10.93 8.34 -21.21
N ALA A 524 10.80 8.09 -22.50
CA ALA A 524 11.90 7.91 -23.46
C ALA A 524 11.50 8.54 -24.80
N PRO A 525 12.45 9.01 -25.64
CA PRO A 525 12.13 9.73 -26.87
C PRO A 525 11.26 8.97 -27.90
N ASP A 526 11.21 7.64 -27.80
CA ASP A 526 10.54 6.72 -28.72
C ASP A 526 9.74 5.60 -27.99
N GLY A 527 9.63 5.67 -26.66
CA GLY A 527 8.99 4.62 -25.83
C GLY A 527 9.76 3.30 -25.71
N ASN A 528 10.93 3.14 -26.35
CA ASN A 528 11.66 1.86 -26.39
C ASN A 528 12.46 1.53 -25.11
N GLY A 529 12.36 2.36 -24.06
CA GLY A 529 13.05 2.15 -22.78
C GLY A 529 14.54 2.52 -22.77
N PHE A 530 15.12 2.90 -23.91
CA PHE A 530 16.48 3.47 -24.01
C PHE A 530 16.47 4.98 -23.81
N ASN A 531 17.55 5.53 -23.24
CA ASN A 531 17.65 6.95 -22.86
C ASN A 531 16.49 7.40 -21.95
N ILE A 532 16.04 6.49 -21.08
CA ILE A 532 14.95 6.74 -20.12
C ILE A 532 15.30 7.89 -19.17
N MET A 533 14.29 8.69 -18.86
CA MET A 533 14.38 9.99 -18.20
C MET A 533 13.13 10.25 -17.37
N VAL A 534 13.26 11.07 -16.33
CA VAL A 534 12.11 11.68 -15.64
C VAL A 534 11.83 13.04 -16.28
N VAL A 535 10.56 13.30 -16.58
CA VAL A 535 10.09 14.60 -17.09
C VAL A 535 8.92 15.10 -16.24
N LYS A 536 8.90 16.40 -15.91
CA LYS A 536 7.76 17.07 -15.26
C LYS A 536 6.89 17.71 -16.34
N PRO A 537 5.67 17.18 -16.60
CA PRO A 537 4.77 17.74 -17.60
C PRO A 537 4.38 19.19 -17.30
N ALA A 538 4.03 19.95 -18.34
CA ALA A 538 3.62 21.34 -18.20
C ALA A 538 2.74 21.83 -19.37
N TRP A 539 1.82 22.74 -19.07
CA TRP A 539 1.08 23.51 -20.06
C TRP A 539 1.99 24.54 -20.75
N ASP A 540 2.11 24.49 -22.08
CA ASP A 540 2.99 25.39 -22.87
C ASP A 540 2.35 26.74 -23.24
N GLY A 541 1.10 26.97 -22.83
CA GLY A 541 0.26 28.08 -23.28
C GLY A 541 -0.80 27.68 -24.32
N SER A 542 -0.66 26.50 -24.94
CA SER A 542 -1.55 25.97 -25.98
C SER A 542 -1.98 24.51 -25.79
N LYS A 543 -1.15 23.70 -25.13
CA LYS A 543 -1.37 22.27 -24.85
C LYS A 543 -0.52 21.80 -23.67
N TYR A 544 -0.83 20.62 -23.12
CA TYR A 544 0.05 19.91 -22.20
C TYR A 544 1.20 19.24 -22.94
N THR A 545 2.41 19.39 -22.42
CA THR A 545 3.65 18.87 -23.01
C THR A 545 4.46 18.10 -21.98
N PRO A 546 5.45 17.27 -22.39
CA PRO A 546 6.39 16.64 -21.47
C PRO A 546 7.22 17.61 -20.61
N GLY A 547 7.16 18.92 -20.88
CA GLY A 547 7.74 19.96 -20.01
C GLY A 547 9.25 19.82 -19.81
N THR A 548 9.68 19.72 -18.55
CA THR A 548 11.10 19.79 -18.17
C THR A 548 11.66 18.42 -17.84
N ARG A 549 12.72 18.00 -18.54
CA ARG A 549 13.48 16.80 -18.18
C ARG A 549 14.36 17.04 -16.95
N LEU A 550 14.07 16.34 -15.87
CA LEU A 550 14.77 16.47 -14.58
C LEU A 550 16.07 15.64 -14.54
N ILE A 551 16.04 14.41 -15.05
CA ILE A 551 17.18 13.49 -15.11
C ILE A 551 17.12 12.64 -16.39
N GLU A 552 18.27 12.19 -16.89
CA GLU A 552 18.36 11.16 -17.94
C GLU A 552 19.35 10.09 -17.48
N PHE A 553 18.85 8.89 -17.17
CA PHE A 553 19.59 7.92 -16.35
C PHE A 553 20.88 7.39 -17.02
N ALA A 554 20.91 7.38 -18.35
CA ALA A 554 22.11 7.06 -19.14
C ALA A 554 23.18 8.16 -19.12
N LYS A 555 22.78 9.44 -19.04
CA LYS A 555 23.72 10.57 -18.89
C LYS A 555 24.26 10.68 -17.47
N GLU A 556 23.42 10.45 -16.47
CA GLU A 556 23.82 10.41 -15.05
C GLU A 556 24.80 9.26 -14.78
N SER A 557 24.55 8.08 -15.32
CA SER A 557 25.45 6.93 -15.14
C SER A 557 26.72 7.03 -15.97
N GLY A 558 26.63 7.51 -17.22
CA GLY A 558 27.65 7.25 -18.24
C GLY A 558 27.64 5.81 -18.77
N TRP A 559 26.57 5.04 -18.52
CA TRP A 559 26.42 3.64 -18.92
C TRP A 559 25.15 3.40 -19.74
N PHE A 560 25.13 2.29 -20.48
CA PHE A 560 23.92 1.80 -21.13
C PHE A 560 22.95 1.23 -20.08
N VAL A 561 22.08 2.08 -19.55
CA VAL A 561 20.91 1.66 -18.77
C VAL A 561 19.64 1.69 -19.61
N SER A 562 18.72 0.79 -19.31
CA SER A 562 17.47 0.62 -20.07
C SER A 562 16.32 0.15 -19.19
N ALA A 563 15.12 0.60 -19.52
CA ALA A 563 13.86 -0.04 -19.19
C ALA A 563 13.45 -1.04 -20.28
N SER A 564 12.34 -1.76 -20.07
CA SER A 564 11.64 -2.52 -21.10
C SER A 564 10.73 -1.61 -21.95
N TYR A 565 10.19 -2.14 -23.06
CA TYR A 565 9.31 -1.39 -23.96
C TYR A 565 8.06 -0.83 -23.26
N GLY A 566 7.70 0.43 -23.59
CA GLY A 566 6.74 1.23 -22.85
C GLY A 566 7.34 1.90 -21.60
N CYS A 567 8.66 2.13 -21.61
CA CYS A 567 9.44 2.71 -20.51
C CYS A 567 9.38 1.96 -19.16
N ARG A 568 8.89 0.72 -19.14
CA ARG A 568 8.68 -0.10 -17.93
C ARG A 568 10.00 -0.46 -17.24
N PRO A 569 10.32 0.08 -16.05
CA PRO A 569 11.55 -0.26 -15.35
C PRO A 569 11.49 -1.70 -14.80
N MET A 570 12.57 -2.17 -14.18
CA MET A 570 12.54 -3.46 -13.46
C MET A 570 11.65 -3.37 -12.21
N PHE A 571 11.66 -2.20 -11.58
CA PHE A 571 10.83 -1.79 -10.45
C PHE A 571 10.76 -0.26 -10.43
N GLU A 572 9.61 0.29 -10.05
CA GLU A 572 9.44 1.69 -9.64
C GLU A 572 8.66 1.78 -8.32
N GLY A 573 9.12 2.64 -7.41
CA GLY A 573 8.46 2.95 -6.15
C GLY A 573 9.40 3.34 -5.00
N ASP A 574 8.86 3.94 -3.93
CA ASP A 574 9.57 4.27 -2.68
C ASP A 574 10.13 3.00 -2.04
N ILE A 575 11.46 2.85 -2.04
CA ILE A 575 12.15 1.74 -1.35
C ILE A 575 13.37 2.20 -0.56
N LEU A 576 13.83 3.44 -0.75
CA LEU A 576 14.93 4.08 -0.04
C LEU A 576 14.57 5.56 0.19
N GLY A 577 15.19 6.20 1.19
CA GLY A 577 14.93 7.60 1.46
C GLY A 577 13.51 7.85 1.99
N ASP A 578 12.90 8.92 1.53
CA ASP A 578 11.55 9.39 1.89
C ASP A 578 10.51 9.00 0.82
N TRP A 579 9.32 9.58 0.88
CA TRP A 579 8.11 9.19 0.13
C TRP A 579 8.19 9.16 -1.41
N ARG A 580 9.35 9.44 -2.01
CA ARG A 580 9.53 9.61 -3.46
C ARG A 580 10.19 8.37 -4.07
N GLU A 581 9.92 8.15 -5.34
CA GLU A 581 10.00 6.82 -5.91
C GLU A 581 11.36 6.53 -6.53
N GLU A 582 12.00 5.42 -6.13
CA GLU A 582 13.18 4.89 -6.82
C GLU A 582 12.82 4.27 -8.17
N VAL A 583 13.82 4.22 -9.06
CA VAL A 583 13.73 3.50 -10.33
C VAL A 583 14.85 2.45 -10.41
N ILE A 584 14.50 1.18 -10.64
CA ILE A 584 15.47 0.12 -10.89
C ILE A 584 15.61 -0.15 -12.39
N LEU A 585 16.82 0.07 -12.93
CA LEU A 585 17.13 -0.12 -14.35
C LEU A 585 18.27 -1.13 -14.55
N LYS A 586 18.20 -1.92 -15.62
CA LYS A 586 19.26 -2.88 -15.99
C LYS A 586 20.41 -2.18 -16.68
N GLU A 587 21.63 -2.46 -16.24
CA GLU A 587 22.88 -2.03 -16.86
C GLU A 587 23.34 -3.08 -17.87
N ARG A 588 23.61 -2.65 -19.10
CA ARG A 588 24.09 -3.51 -20.18
C ARG A 588 25.61 -3.38 -20.34
N ASN A 589 26.25 -4.45 -20.80
CA ASN A 589 27.67 -4.45 -21.14
C ASN A 589 27.98 -3.43 -22.26
N SER A 590 29.24 -3.04 -22.43
CA SER A 590 29.67 -2.04 -23.41
C SER A 590 29.46 -2.44 -24.88
N ASP A 591 29.30 -3.74 -25.15
CA ASP A 591 28.92 -4.31 -26.46
C ASP A 591 27.40 -4.48 -26.63
N ASN A 592 26.60 -4.09 -25.63
CA ASN A 592 25.15 -4.17 -25.59
C ASN A 592 24.57 -5.61 -25.71
N THR A 593 25.35 -6.65 -25.37
CA THR A 593 24.93 -8.06 -25.53
C THR A 593 24.06 -8.61 -24.39
N GLY A 594 24.31 -8.22 -23.14
CA GLY A 594 23.55 -8.66 -21.96
C GLY A 594 23.78 -7.80 -20.72
N ASN A 595 23.19 -8.18 -19.58
CA ASN A 595 23.28 -7.39 -18.35
C ASN A 595 24.45 -7.76 -17.43
N ILE A 596 25.01 -6.74 -16.78
CA ILE A 596 26.17 -6.86 -15.87
C ILE A 596 25.90 -6.32 -14.46
N ALA A 597 24.82 -5.55 -14.30
CA ALA A 597 24.34 -5.00 -13.03
C ALA A 597 22.88 -4.53 -13.16
N PHE A 598 22.28 -4.15 -12.04
CA PHE A 598 21.15 -3.23 -12.01
C PHE A 598 21.50 -2.01 -11.14
N ARG A 599 20.78 -0.91 -11.36
CA ARG A 599 20.99 0.37 -10.68
C ARG A 599 19.67 0.86 -10.09
N ILE A 600 19.72 1.26 -8.83
CA ILE A 600 18.60 1.82 -8.07
C ILE A 600 18.86 3.33 -8.01
N TYR A 601 18.09 4.11 -8.77
CA TYR A 601 18.18 5.56 -8.80
C TYR A 601 17.18 6.18 -7.83
N THR A 602 17.65 7.08 -6.96
CA THR A 602 16.86 7.83 -5.97
C THR A 602 16.90 9.32 -6.31
N THR A 603 15.99 10.14 -5.79
CA THR A 603 16.05 11.58 -6.01
C THR A 603 17.11 12.28 -5.14
N THR A 604 17.61 13.43 -5.60
CA THR A 604 18.43 14.35 -4.78
C THR A 604 17.98 15.81 -4.88
N ILE A 605 16.77 16.01 -5.41
CA ILE A 605 16.05 17.27 -5.37
C ILE A 605 15.50 17.42 -3.93
N PRO A 606 15.68 18.55 -3.24
CA PRO A 606 15.14 18.71 -1.89
C PRO A 606 13.61 18.64 -1.86
N ALA A 607 13.06 17.94 -0.87
CA ALA A 607 11.62 17.82 -0.69
C ALA A 607 10.99 19.16 -0.25
N GLN A 608 9.72 19.37 -0.59
CA GLN A 608 8.90 20.46 -0.02
C GLN A 608 7.89 19.94 1.02
N ASN A 609 7.68 18.62 1.06
CA ASN A 609 6.66 17.94 1.87
C ASN A 609 7.26 16.72 2.59
N ARG A 610 6.55 16.23 3.62
CA ARG A 610 6.76 14.88 4.19
C ARG A 610 5.46 14.10 4.15
N LEU A 611 5.55 12.87 3.66
CA LEU A 611 4.50 11.86 3.73
C LEU A 611 5.12 10.60 4.37
N TYR A 612 4.30 9.67 4.83
CA TYR A 612 4.82 8.37 5.28
C TYR A 612 5.28 7.54 4.07
N CYS A 613 6.19 6.60 4.28
CA CYS A 613 6.72 5.73 3.22
C CYS A 613 5.58 5.02 2.48
N LEU A 614 5.52 5.15 1.15
CA LEU A 614 4.40 4.68 0.34
C LEU A 614 4.26 3.15 0.38
N MET A 615 5.33 2.40 0.66
CA MET A 615 5.27 0.95 0.94
C MET A 615 4.54 0.58 2.25
N GLN A 616 4.10 1.56 3.03
CA GLN A 616 3.19 1.39 4.16
C GLN A 616 1.76 1.89 3.86
N ASN A 617 1.50 2.33 2.63
CA ASN A 617 0.15 2.48 2.08
C ASN A 617 -0.32 1.12 1.52
N PRO A 618 -1.52 0.62 1.90
CA PRO A 618 -1.99 -0.70 1.47
C PRO A 618 -2.03 -0.89 -0.06
N ALA A 619 -2.83 -0.10 -0.79
CA ALA A 619 -2.99 -0.30 -2.24
C ALA A 619 -1.67 -0.16 -3.01
N TYR A 620 -0.80 0.75 -2.57
CA TYR A 620 0.52 0.95 -3.14
C TYR A 620 1.42 -0.29 -2.96
N ARG A 621 1.55 -0.78 -1.72
CA ARG A 621 2.39 -1.94 -1.39
C ARG A 621 1.92 -3.23 -2.05
N GLN A 622 0.61 -3.38 -2.28
CA GLN A 622 0.04 -4.52 -3.00
C GLN A 622 0.23 -4.35 -4.51
N THR A 623 0.01 -3.16 -5.09
CA THR A 623 0.16 -2.92 -6.53
C THR A 623 1.59 -3.20 -7.02
N VAL A 624 2.63 -2.90 -6.22
CA VAL A 624 4.02 -3.24 -6.62
C VAL A 624 4.33 -4.75 -6.64
N THR A 625 3.45 -5.62 -6.10
CA THR A 625 3.63 -7.09 -6.15
C THR A 625 3.31 -7.70 -7.52
N ALA A 626 2.42 -7.07 -8.29
CA ALA A 626 1.97 -7.53 -9.61
C ALA A 626 2.73 -6.79 -10.72
N LYS A 627 3.38 -7.51 -11.63
CA LYS A 627 4.26 -6.89 -12.65
C LYS A 627 3.64 -6.78 -14.03
N GLY A 628 2.94 -7.79 -14.54
CA GLY A 628 2.15 -7.73 -15.77
C GLY A 628 2.72 -6.92 -16.95
N TYR A 629 1.87 -6.10 -17.55
CA TYR A 629 2.22 -4.99 -18.45
C TYR A 629 2.57 -3.73 -17.64
N TYR A 630 3.55 -3.86 -16.75
CA TYR A 630 3.93 -2.94 -15.66
C TYR A 630 3.57 -1.46 -15.85
N GLN A 631 3.03 -0.92 -14.77
CA GLN A 631 2.44 0.40 -14.63
C GLN A 631 2.85 0.97 -13.28
N ALA A 632 2.78 2.29 -13.14
CA ALA A 632 3.05 2.96 -11.87
C ALA A 632 2.16 2.42 -10.74
N PRO A 633 2.67 2.30 -9.51
CA PRO A 633 1.85 2.06 -8.33
C PRO A 633 1.02 3.30 -7.98
N TYR A 634 -0.10 3.10 -7.29
CA TYR A 634 -1.04 4.14 -6.88
C TYR A 634 -1.43 3.96 -5.41
N THR A 635 -1.80 5.06 -4.74
CA THR A 635 -2.26 5.07 -3.35
C THR A 635 -3.79 4.95 -3.26
N ASP A 636 -4.29 4.42 -2.15
CA ASP A 636 -5.72 4.41 -1.77
C ASP A 636 -6.24 5.76 -1.24
N TYR A 637 -5.43 6.82 -1.35
CA TYR A 637 -5.80 8.20 -1.09
C TYR A 637 -5.21 9.12 -2.18
N TYR A 638 -5.82 10.27 -2.44
CA TYR A 638 -5.34 11.24 -3.41
C TYR A 638 -4.00 11.85 -2.98
N LEU A 639 -2.94 11.52 -3.71
CA LEU A 639 -1.60 12.06 -3.57
C LEU A 639 -1.32 13.05 -4.70
N GLY A 640 -1.57 14.34 -4.43
CA GLY A 640 -1.50 15.41 -5.42
C GLY A 640 -1.52 16.82 -4.84
N TYR A 641 -1.58 17.82 -5.71
CA TYR A 641 -1.73 19.23 -5.39
C TYR A 641 -2.96 19.47 -4.51
N GLY A 642 -2.75 20.21 -3.42
CA GLY A 642 -3.82 20.62 -2.51
C GLY A 642 -4.47 19.48 -1.72
N MET A 643 -3.88 18.27 -1.74
CA MET A 643 -4.34 17.10 -0.97
C MET A 643 -4.56 17.42 0.52
N ALA A 644 -5.49 16.68 1.13
CA ALA A 644 -5.58 16.57 2.57
C ALA A 644 -4.35 15.85 3.16
N LYS A 645 -4.23 15.81 4.49
CA LYS A 645 -3.24 14.91 5.08
C LYS A 645 -3.65 13.45 4.80
N PRO A 646 -2.72 12.55 4.39
CA PRO A 646 -3.03 11.14 4.19
C PRO A 646 -3.74 10.49 5.39
N PRO A 647 -4.62 9.50 5.15
CA PRO A 647 -5.22 8.66 6.18
C PRO A 647 -4.22 7.99 7.13
N ILE A 648 -4.69 7.58 8.31
CA ILE A 648 -3.90 6.80 9.26
C ILE A 648 -3.88 5.34 8.79
N ALA A 649 -2.87 4.99 7.99
CA ALA A 649 -2.73 3.68 7.37
C ALA A 649 -2.87 2.53 8.38
N PRO A 650 -3.54 1.41 8.01
CA PRO A 650 -3.97 0.34 8.92
C PRO A 650 -2.83 -0.52 9.52
N VAL A 651 -1.58 -0.15 9.28
CA VAL A 651 -0.37 -0.75 9.84
C VAL A 651 0.00 -0.22 11.24
N GLN A 652 -0.81 0.68 11.83
CA GLN A 652 -0.60 1.20 13.19
C GLN A 652 -0.57 0.08 14.22
N LYS A 653 0.48 0.01 15.04
CA LYS A 653 0.67 -1.10 15.99
C LYS A 653 0.19 -0.73 17.41
N ALA A 654 -0.62 -1.59 18.06
CA ALA A 654 -1.00 -1.52 19.49
C ALA A 654 -0.60 -2.78 20.29
N ASN A 655 -0.53 -2.67 21.64
CA ASN A 655 -0.17 -3.79 22.53
C ASN A 655 -1.26 -4.87 22.56
N LEU A 656 -2.53 -4.44 22.57
CA LEU A 656 -3.71 -5.27 22.68
C LEU A 656 -4.73 -4.89 21.61
N THR A 657 -5.30 -5.89 20.95
CA THR A 657 -6.44 -5.72 20.03
C THR A 657 -7.72 -6.22 20.68
N TRP A 658 -8.84 -5.52 20.48
CA TRP A 658 -10.15 -5.94 20.98
C TRP A 658 -10.67 -7.18 20.26
N LYS A 659 -11.18 -8.16 21.00
CA LYS A 659 -11.86 -9.33 20.45
C LYS A 659 -13.29 -9.51 20.96
N GLY A 660 -13.56 -9.11 22.19
CA GLY A 660 -14.84 -9.32 22.89
C GLY A 660 -15.20 -10.80 23.04
N GLY A 661 -16.49 -11.09 23.13
CA GLY A 661 -17.03 -12.46 23.07
C GLY A 661 -17.55 -13.02 24.39
N ASN A 662 -17.42 -12.30 25.51
CA ASN A 662 -18.28 -12.54 26.67
C ASN A 662 -19.68 -11.92 26.44
N SER A 663 -20.71 -12.42 27.14
CA SER A 663 -22.13 -12.07 26.87
C SER A 663 -22.48 -10.58 26.96
N ASN A 664 -21.58 -9.77 27.53
CA ASN A 664 -21.80 -8.36 27.84
C ASN A 664 -20.77 -7.45 27.14
N ASN A 665 -19.81 -8.00 26.37
CA ASN A 665 -18.71 -7.28 25.74
C ASN A 665 -18.08 -6.19 26.62
N LEU A 666 -17.70 -6.59 27.84
CA LEU A 666 -17.16 -5.67 28.86
C LEU A 666 -15.72 -5.26 28.53
N TRP A 667 -15.45 -3.96 28.59
CA TRP A 667 -14.10 -3.43 28.80
C TRP A 667 -13.94 -3.19 30.30
N ASP A 668 -13.38 -4.18 30.99
CA ASP A 668 -13.00 -4.12 32.40
C ASP A 668 -11.48 -4.19 32.58
N ILE A 669 -11.03 -4.13 33.82
CA ILE A 669 -9.62 -3.97 34.20
C ILE A 669 -9.17 -5.23 34.93
N ASN A 670 -8.09 -5.85 34.45
CA ASN A 670 -7.43 -7.01 35.03
C ASN A 670 -8.35 -8.24 35.26
N ASN A 671 -9.45 -8.36 34.50
CA ASN A 671 -10.51 -9.35 34.76
C ASN A 671 -10.90 -10.20 33.53
N THR A 672 -11.54 -9.62 32.52
CA THR A 672 -12.04 -10.39 31.36
C THR A 672 -11.00 -10.49 30.25
N GLN A 673 -10.76 -11.71 29.74
CA GLN A 673 -9.90 -11.96 28.58
C GLN A 673 -10.60 -11.63 27.23
N ASN A 674 -11.13 -10.41 27.10
CA ASN A 674 -11.79 -9.88 25.90
C ASN A 674 -10.81 -9.24 24.88
N TRP A 675 -9.51 -9.23 25.18
CA TRP A 675 -8.45 -8.66 24.34
C TRP A 675 -7.54 -9.77 23.80
N GLN A 676 -6.69 -9.44 22.84
CA GLN A 676 -5.68 -10.35 22.31
C GLN A 676 -4.34 -9.67 22.06
N SER A 677 -3.24 -10.42 22.22
CA SER A 677 -1.90 -10.09 21.72
C SER A 677 -1.29 -11.37 21.16
N ASN A 678 -0.72 -11.34 19.96
CA ASN A 678 -0.21 -12.50 19.22
C ASN A 678 -1.19 -13.69 19.14
N ASN A 679 -2.48 -13.40 18.92
CA ASN A 679 -3.59 -14.36 18.97
C ASN A 679 -3.79 -15.09 20.34
N ILE A 680 -3.11 -14.65 21.40
CA ILE A 680 -3.29 -15.12 22.79
C ILE A 680 -4.32 -14.23 23.49
N PRO A 681 -5.36 -14.79 24.16
CA PRO A 681 -6.34 -13.99 24.91
C PRO A 681 -5.74 -13.30 26.15
N MET A 682 -5.95 -11.99 26.25
CA MET A 682 -5.37 -11.09 27.26
C MET A 682 -6.45 -10.28 28.00
N VAL A 683 -6.13 -9.85 29.22
CA VAL A 683 -6.91 -8.83 29.97
C VAL A 683 -6.33 -7.43 29.69
N PHE A 684 -7.16 -6.39 29.78
CA PHE A 684 -6.71 -5.00 29.74
C PHE A 684 -6.22 -4.53 31.12
N ASN A 685 -5.08 -3.86 31.12
CA ASN A 685 -4.48 -3.18 32.27
C ASN A 685 -4.51 -1.67 32.03
N GLN A 686 -4.54 -0.86 33.10
CA GLN A 686 -4.40 0.59 32.94
C GLN A 686 -3.04 0.93 32.34
N ASN A 687 -3.04 1.83 31.35
CA ASN A 687 -1.92 2.22 30.48
C ASN A 687 -1.47 1.15 29.47
N ASP A 688 -2.32 0.17 29.12
CA ASP A 688 -2.14 -0.57 27.86
C ASP A 688 -2.47 0.34 26.65
N TYR A 689 -1.72 0.18 25.56
CA TYR A 689 -2.02 0.77 24.26
C TYR A 689 -2.94 -0.20 23.50
N ILE A 690 -4.13 0.27 23.10
CA ILE A 690 -5.21 -0.60 22.60
C ILE A 690 -5.66 -0.25 21.19
N MET A 691 -6.19 -1.25 20.47
CA MET A 691 -6.80 -1.10 19.15
C MET A 691 -8.14 -1.82 19.04
N PHE A 692 -9.09 -1.19 18.35
CA PHE A 692 -10.34 -1.78 17.88
C PHE A 692 -10.29 -1.87 16.35
N ASP A 693 -10.40 -3.08 15.79
CA ASP A 693 -10.11 -3.36 14.38
C ASP A 693 -11.14 -4.28 13.71
N ILE A 694 -10.89 -4.66 12.44
CA ILE A 694 -11.72 -5.63 11.70
C ILE A 694 -11.84 -6.99 12.43
N SER A 695 -10.86 -7.38 13.25
CA SER A 695 -10.87 -8.64 13.98
C SER A 695 -11.94 -8.70 15.08
N GLY A 696 -12.34 -7.55 15.64
CA GLY A 696 -13.28 -7.42 16.75
C GLY A 696 -14.73 -7.10 16.37
N ILE A 697 -15.04 -6.89 15.08
CA ILE A 697 -16.32 -6.32 14.61
C ILE A 697 -17.57 -7.11 15.01
N LYS A 698 -17.45 -8.43 15.23
CA LYS A 698 -18.56 -9.28 15.72
C LYS A 698 -18.95 -8.98 17.18
N ASN A 699 -18.16 -8.17 17.87
CA ASN A 699 -18.31 -7.72 19.25
C ASN A 699 -18.13 -6.20 19.38
N ASN A 700 -18.61 -5.45 18.38
CA ASN A 700 -18.39 -4.01 18.24
C ASN A 700 -19.19 -3.09 19.19
N ASN A 701 -20.09 -3.64 20.00
CA ASN A 701 -20.75 -2.93 21.09
C ASN A 701 -20.01 -3.23 22.40
N ILE A 702 -19.26 -2.25 22.93
CA ILE A 702 -18.40 -2.38 24.11
C ILE A 702 -18.99 -1.65 25.30
N ASN A 703 -19.09 -2.34 26.44
CA ASN A 703 -19.62 -1.79 27.68
C ASN A 703 -18.50 -1.42 28.65
N ILE A 704 -18.29 -0.11 28.81
CA ILE A 704 -17.37 0.53 29.74
C ILE A 704 -18.16 0.91 30.99
N ASN A 705 -18.03 0.14 32.07
CA ASN A 705 -18.78 0.38 33.33
C ASN A 705 -17.94 0.98 34.47
N ASN A 706 -16.62 1.14 34.25
CA ASN A 706 -15.67 1.73 35.19
C ASN A 706 -14.85 2.85 34.49
N ILE A 707 -13.93 3.51 35.21
CA ILE A 707 -12.98 4.44 34.60
C ILE A 707 -11.78 3.67 34.04
N VAL A 708 -11.63 3.67 32.72
CA VAL A 708 -10.50 3.05 32.00
C VAL A 708 -9.53 4.14 31.54
N ILE A 709 -8.23 3.85 31.60
CA ILE A 709 -7.13 4.79 31.33
C ILE A 709 -6.12 4.07 30.42
N PRO A 710 -6.36 3.99 29.09
CA PRO A 710 -5.39 3.46 28.14
C PRO A 710 -4.25 4.45 27.86
N ASP A 711 -3.12 3.96 27.35
CA ASP A 711 -1.97 4.82 26.98
C ASP A 711 -2.13 5.50 25.60
N SER A 712 -3.03 4.96 24.78
CA SER A 712 -3.65 5.57 23.59
C SER A 712 -4.76 4.63 23.10
N VAL A 713 -5.69 5.11 22.28
CA VAL A 713 -6.75 4.30 21.67
C VAL A 713 -6.69 4.42 20.15
N LEU A 714 -6.55 3.29 19.46
CA LEU A 714 -6.79 3.18 18.03
C LEU A 714 -8.18 2.60 17.77
N VAL A 715 -8.91 3.17 16.81
CA VAL A 715 -10.08 2.57 16.18
C VAL A 715 -9.82 2.59 14.69
N ILE A 716 -9.40 1.48 14.10
CA ILE A 716 -9.04 1.40 12.69
C ILE A 716 -9.92 0.31 12.12
N SER A 717 -11.10 0.71 11.63
CA SER A 717 -12.14 -0.25 11.32
C SER A 717 -13.03 0.20 10.15
N PRO A 718 -13.33 -0.71 9.21
CA PRO A 718 -14.33 -0.51 8.17
C PRO A 718 -15.76 -0.51 8.73
N ALA A 719 -15.97 -1.15 9.89
CA ALA A 719 -17.27 -1.29 10.54
C ALA A 719 -17.38 -0.44 11.82
N ASP A 720 -18.62 -0.08 12.16
CA ASP A 720 -18.95 0.73 13.33
C ASP A 720 -18.49 0.10 14.65
N TYR A 721 -18.04 0.95 15.59
CA TYR A 721 -17.72 0.62 16.98
C TYR A 721 -18.48 1.53 17.94
N ILE A 722 -19.16 0.94 18.93
CA ILE A 722 -20.09 1.63 19.83
C ILE A 722 -19.63 1.46 21.29
N PHE A 723 -19.24 2.55 21.94
CA PHE A 723 -18.88 2.57 23.36
C PHE A 723 -20.10 2.98 24.20
N ASN A 724 -20.45 2.13 25.16
CA ASN A 724 -21.64 2.21 26.01
C ASN A 724 -21.27 2.03 27.49
N GLY A 725 -22.26 2.12 28.38
CA GLY A 725 -22.11 1.84 29.82
C GLY A 725 -22.02 3.10 30.69
N THR A 726 -21.87 2.90 32.00
CA THR A 726 -21.89 3.99 33.00
C THR A 726 -20.50 4.52 33.37
N GLY A 727 -19.45 3.97 32.76
CA GLY A 727 -18.06 4.34 32.95
C GLY A 727 -17.55 5.34 31.90
N SER A 728 -16.23 5.51 31.83
CA SER A 728 -15.60 6.53 30.98
C SER A 728 -14.16 6.19 30.63
N ILE A 729 -13.72 6.51 29.42
CA ILE A 729 -12.30 6.63 29.08
C ILE A 729 -11.76 7.93 29.71
N SER A 730 -10.59 7.87 30.33
CA SER A 730 -9.92 8.99 31.01
C SER A 730 -8.40 8.94 30.81
N GLY A 731 -7.68 9.95 31.32
CA GLY A 731 -6.23 10.12 31.12
C GLY A 731 -5.87 11.28 30.19
N THR A 732 -4.57 11.50 29.99
CA THR A 732 -4.02 12.60 29.16
C THR A 732 -3.77 12.21 27.71
N LYS A 733 -4.11 10.98 27.33
CA LYS A 733 -3.79 10.37 26.05
C LYS A 733 -4.96 10.48 25.06
N GLY A 734 -4.62 10.37 23.77
CA GLY A 734 -5.54 10.64 22.66
C GLY A 734 -6.25 9.39 22.14
N LEU A 735 -7.10 9.64 21.13
CA LEU A 735 -7.75 8.62 20.33
C LEU A 735 -7.52 8.91 18.84
N LEU A 736 -7.22 7.89 18.05
CA LEU A 736 -7.09 7.96 16.59
C LEU A 736 -8.15 7.06 15.95
N LYS A 737 -8.86 7.58 14.94
CA LYS A 737 -9.91 6.88 14.19
C LYS A 737 -9.62 6.90 12.69
N SER A 738 -9.60 5.73 12.05
CA SER A 738 -9.48 5.53 10.59
C SER A 738 -10.39 4.41 10.09
N GLY A 739 -10.44 4.17 8.78
CA GLY A 739 -11.40 3.30 8.10
C GLY A 739 -12.81 3.90 7.99
N LYS A 740 -13.64 3.33 7.11
CA LYS A 740 -14.99 3.81 6.76
C LYS A 740 -16.01 3.83 7.91
N GLY A 741 -15.86 2.94 8.91
CA GLY A 741 -16.85 2.76 9.97
C GLY A 741 -17.01 3.97 10.91
N ALA A 742 -18.09 4.00 11.68
CA ALA A 742 -18.32 5.04 12.69
C ALA A 742 -17.74 4.67 14.06
N LEU A 743 -17.23 5.65 14.81
CA LEU A 743 -17.04 5.54 16.26
C LEU A 743 -18.18 6.27 16.98
N ILE A 744 -18.88 5.58 17.86
CA ILE A 744 -20.08 6.09 18.53
C ILE A 744 -19.87 6.07 20.05
N PHE A 745 -19.93 7.24 20.69
CA PHE A 745 -19.87 7.41 22.15
C PHE A 745 -21.26 7.66 22.73
N ASN A 746 -21.86 6.62 23.31
CA ASN A 746 -23.12 6.71 24.06
C ASN A 746 -22.90 6.98 25.56
N ASN A 747 -21.64 7.07 26.01
CA ASN A 747 -21.26 7.36 27.39
C ASN A 747 -20.41 8.64 27.49
N LYS A 748 -20.42 9.25 28.68
CA LYS A 748 -19.57 10.39 29.03
C LYS A 748 -18.09 10.02 29.10
N ASN A 749 -17.26 10.68 28.31
CA ASN A 749 -15.81 10.41 28.26
C ASN A 749 -14.97 11.62 28.71
N LEU A 750 -13.89 11.35 29.44
CA LEU A 750 -13.17 12.29 30.31
C LEU A 750 -11.71 12.53 29.93
N TYR A 751 -11.16 11.81 28.94
CA TYR A 751 -9.77 11.96 28.53
C TYR A 751 -9.49 13.33 27.91
N SER A 752 -8.24 13.79 27.99
CA SER A 752 -7.82 15.14 27.56
C SER A 752 -6.77 15.17 26.45
N GLY A 753 -6.37 14.02 25.90
CA GLY A 753 -5.59 13.99 24.66
C GLY A 753 -6.48 14.29 23.45
N ILE A 754 -5.87 14.59 22.31
CA ILE A 754 -6.59 14.87 21.06
C ILE A 754 -7.38 13.63 20.61
N THR A 755 -8.63 13.84 20.19
CA THR A 755 -9.35 12.87 19.36
C THR A 755 -9.17 13.26 17.90
N LYS A 756 -8.53 12.41 17.08
CA LYS A 756 -8.38 12.66 15.64
C LYS A 756 -9.17 11.65 14.84
N ILE A 757 -10.08 12.16 14.02
CA ILE A 757 -10.89 11.41 13.08
C ILE A 757 -10.29 11.64 11.69
N SER A 758 -9.53 10.65 11.24
CA SER A 758 -8.86 10.67 9.95
C SER A 758 -9.76 10.20 8.81
N GLU A 759 -10.68 9.28 9.11
CA GLU A 759 -11.66 8.72 8.17
C GLU A 759 -12.93 8.23 8.89
N GLY A 760 -14.00 8.06 8.12
CA GLY A 760 -15.29 7.58 8.60
C GLY A 760 -16.00 8.63 9.45
N ALA A 761 -16.70 8.19 10.49
CA ALA A 761 -17.53 9.06 11.32
C ALA A 761 -17.20 9.01 12.81
N PHE A 762 -17.49 10.09 13.53
CA PHE A 762 -17.46 10.16 14.99
C PHE A 762 -18.71 10.83 15.55
N TYR A 763 -19.51 10.05 16.28
CA TYR A 763 -20.77 10.48 16.88
C TYR A 763 -20.65 10.51 18.41
N VAL A 764 -20.96 11.65 19.03
CA VAL A 764 -21.04 11.79 20.50
C VAL A 764 -22.49 12.04 20.88
N ASN A 765 -23.06 11.12 21.67
CA ASN A 765 -24.46 11.15 22.11
C ASN A 765 -24.64 11.50 23.60
N ASP A 766 -23.56 11.47 24.39
CA ASP A 766 -23.48 12.04 25.75
C ASP A 766 -22.55 13.26 25.75
N THR A 767 -21.34 13.15 26.29
CA THR A 767 -20.44 14.29 26.50
C THR A 767 -18.98 13.87 26.31
N LEU A 768 -18.26 14.54 25.42
CA LEU A 768 -16.80 14.49 25.38
C LEU A 768 -16.23 15.69 26.14
N VAL A 769 -15.67 15.45 27.33
CA VAL A 769 -15.53 16.49 28.36
C VAL A 769 -14.26 17.32 28.28
N ASN A 770 -13.11 16.71 27.96
CA ASN A 770 -11.79 17.38 28.01
C ASN A 770 -10.96 17.22 26.73
N SER A 771 -11.43 16.46 25.73
CA SER A 771 -10.67 16.14 24.52
C SER A 771 -11.01 17.12 23.40
N PRO A 772 -10.05 17.89 22.87
CA PRO A 772 -10.23 18.61 21.62
C PRO A 772 -10.25 17.62 20.45
N VAL A 773 -11.07 17.89 19.45
CA VAL A 773 -11.30 17.01 18.31
C VAL A 773 -10.69 17.62 17.04
N TRP A 774 -10.11 16.79 16.18
CA TRP A 774 -9.76 17.13 14.80
C TRP A 774 -10.50 16.19 13.84
N ILE A 775 -11.15 16.77 12.84
CA ILE A 775 -11.88 16.08 11.77
C ILE A 775 -11.17 16.39 10.46
N ASN A 776 -10.59 15.37 9.83
CA ASN A 776 -9.92 15.48 8.54
C ASN A 776 -10.92 15.72 7.38
N TRP A 777 -10.38 15.98 6.18
CA TRP A 777 -11.10 15.96 4.90
C TRP A 777 -12.00 14.71 4.76
N ASN A 778 -13.20 14.88 4.15
CA ASN A 778 -14.27 13.90 3.98
C ASN A 778 -14.76 13.14 5.25
N SER A 779 -14.19 13.40 6.43
CA SER A 779 -14.58 12.76 7.70
C SER A 779 -15.82 13.42 8.32
N ILE A 780 -16.62 12.62 9.03
CA ILE A 780 -17.90 13.04 9.62
C ILE A 780 -17.76 13.26 11.14
N VAL A 781 -18.36 14.34 11.65
CA VAL A 781 -18.62 14.56 13.08
C VAL A 781 -20.11 14.76 13.35
N GLY A 782 -20.62 14.18 14.44
CA GLY A 782 -22.04 14.21 14.72
C GLY A 782 -22.50 13.77 16.10
N GLY A 783 -23.78 13.41 16.19
CA GLY A 783 -24.43 12.84 17.38
C GLY A 783 -25.42 13.80 18.06
N VAL A 784 -26.06 13.34 19.14
CA VAL A 784 -27.05 14.11 19.93
C VAL A 784 -26.50 14.71 21.23
N GLY A 785 -25.19 14.67 21.41
CA GLY A 785 -24.49 15.02 22.64
C GLY A 785 -23.78 16.38 22.59
N MET A 786 -22.75 16.51 23.43
CA MET A 786 -21.96 17.74 23.56
C MET A 786 -20.45 17.52 23.41
N PHE A 787 -19.82 18.38 22.62
CA PHE A 787 -18.38 18.59 22.61
C PHE A 787 -18.02 19.76 23.54
N ASN A 788 -17.25 19.50 24.61
CA ASN A 788 -16.87 20.53 25.58
C ASN A 788 -15.61 21.32 25.21
N GLU A 789 -14.74 20.74 24.38
CA GLU A 789 -13.52 21.36 23.86
C GLU A 789 -13.59 21.56 22.34
N ASN A 790 -12.60 22.27 21.79
CA ASN A 790 -12.63 22.71 20.40
C ASN A 790 -12.79 21.53 19.43
N VAL A 791 -13.72 21.64 18.48
CA VAL A 791 -13.83 20.75 17.32
C VAL A 791 -13.25 21.51 16.12
N ASN A 792 -12.09 21.04 15.66
CA ASN A 792 -11.36 21.61 14.54
C ASN A 792 -11.70 20.81 13.28
N LEU A 793 -12.04 21.51 12.20
CA LEU A 793 -12.42 20.91 10.92
C LEU A 793 -11.36 21.26 9.86
N GLU A 794 -11.02 20.28 9.03
CA GLU A 794 -10.39 20.54 7.73
C GLU A 794 -11.44 20.94 6.68
N LYS A 795 -11.00 21.29 5.47
CA LYS A 795 -11.90 21.45 4.33
C LYS A 795 -12.44 20.08 3.90
N GLY A 796 -13.65 20.01 3.35
CA GLY A 796 -14.29 18.75 2.98
C GLY A 796 -14.87 17.95 4.16
N ALA A 797 -14.58 18.35 5.41
CA ALA A 797 -15.19 17.74 6.59
C ALA A 797 -16.73 17.88 6.60
N VAL A 798 -17.41 16.96 7.26
CA VAL A 798 -18.88 16.87 7.26
C VAL A 798 -19.41 16.95 8.69
N ILE A 799 -20.43 17.78 8.92
CA ILE A 799 -21.19 17.81 10.17
C ILE A 799 -22.57 17.17 9.94
N VAL A 800 -22.96 16.27 10.83
CA VAL A 800 -24.29 15.63 10.86
C VAL A 800 -24.82 15.70 12.29
N PRO A 801 -25.75 16.60 12.62
CA PRO A 801 -26.46 16.53 13.90
C PRO A 801 -27.16 15.17 13.98
N ALA A 802 -27.12 14.50 15.14
CA ALA A 802 -27.57 13.12 15.27
C ALA A 802 -26.93 12.17 14.22
N TYR A 803 -27.69 11.64 13.27
CA TYR A 803 -27.28 10.66 12.25
C TYR A 803 -28.07 10.86 10.95
N ASP A 804 -27.54 10.42 9.80
CA ASP A 804 -28.25 10.49 8.52
C ASP A 804 -29.64 9.81 8.58
N SER A 805 -30.69 10.57 8.25
CA SER A 805 -32.12 10.21 8.33
C SER A 805 -32.70 10.01 9.74
N LEU A 806 -32.06 10.53 10.80
CA LEU A 806 -32.54 10.47 12.18
C LEU A 806 -32.25 11.79 12.92
N PRO A 807 -33.22 12.71 13.04
CA PRO A 807 -32.96 14.08 13.48
C PRO A 807 -32.71 14.22 14.99
N GLY A 808 -31.88 15.18 15.38
CA GLY A 808 -31.63 15.51 16.79
C GLY A 808 -30.97 16.86 17.04
N THR A 809 -30.22 16.98 18.14
CA THR A 809 -29.57 18.23 18.54
C THR A 809 -28.12 18.00 18.94
N LEU A 810 -27.19 18.58 18.19
CA LEU A 810 -25.75 18.53 18.48
C LEU A 810 -25.29 19.82 19.16
N THR A 811 -24.42 19.73 20.17
CA THR A 811 -23.93 20.90 20.93
C THR A 811 -22.41 21.04 20.89
N PHE A 812 -21.92 22.24 20.56
CA PHE A 812 -20.53 22.67 20.70
C PHE A 812 -20.44 23.71 21.81
N ASN A 813 -19.66 23.47 22.87
CA ASN A 813 -19.49 24.41 23.99
C ASN A 813 -18.29 25.38 23.80
N LYS A 814 -17.78 25.48 22.58
CA LYS A 814 -16.74 26.41 22.12
C LYS A 814 -17.17 27.03 20.79
N ASN A 815 -16.38 27.96 20.28
CA ASN A 815 -16.53 28.49 18.92
C ASN A 815 -16.47 27.35 17.88
N LEU A 816 -17.28 27.46 16.82
CA LEU A 816 -17.27 26.54 15.68
C LEU A 816 -16.84 27.31 14.43
N ILE A 817 -15.77 26.85 13.78
CA ILE A 817 -15.20 27.47 12.58
C ILE A 817 -15.41 26.53 11.40
N LEU A 818 -16.07 27.00 10.34
CA LEU A 818 -16.16 26.27 9.07
C LEU A 818 -15.14 26.88 8.08
N PRO A 819 -14.03 26.20 7.75
CA PRO A 819 -12.92 26.76 6.95
C PRO A 819 -13.20 26.91 5.44
N GLY A 820 -14.30 26.32 4.94
CA GLY A 820 -14.59 26.20 3.52
C GLY A 820 -14.73 24.74 3.09
N ASN A 821 -15.59 24.48 2.10
CA ASN A 821 -15.99 23.15 1.63
C ASN A 821 -16.54 22.21 2.73
N VAL A 822 -16.96 22.73 3.89
CA VAL A 822 -17.67 21.92 4.90
C VAL A 822 -19.10 21.66 4.45
N ILE A 823 -19.55 20.43 4.55
CA ILE A 823 -20.96 20.04 4.35
C ILE A 823 -21.62 19.90 5.72
N VAL A 824 -22.64 20.71 5.99
CA VAL A 824 -23.51 20.54 7.16
C VAL A 824 -24.83 19.93 6.68
N LYS A 825 -25.08 18.67 7.05
CA LYS A 825 -26.37 18.01 6.78
C LYS A 825 -27.39 18.46 7.82
N PHE A 826 -28.65 18.59 7.40
CA PHE A 826 -29.81 18.75 8.28
C PHE A 826 -30.97 17.90 7.78
N ASP A 827 -31.41 16.96 8.61
CA ASP A 827 -32.65 16.21 8.43
C ASP A 827 -33.85 17.04 8.89
N LEU A 828 -34.72 17.41 7.95
CA LEU A 828 -35.89 18.25 8.21
C LEU A 828 -37.20 17.51 7.94
N SER A 829 -38.13 17.65 8.87
CA SER A 829 -39.50 17.17 8.79
C SER A 829 -40.43 18.21 8.17
N ASP A 830 -41.70 17.84 7.95
CA ASP A 830 -42.75 18.79 7.56
C ASP A 830 -43.23 19.71 8.71
N ASP A 831 -42.68 19.60 9.92
CA ASP A 831 -43.00 20.49 11.06
C ASP A 831 -41.94 21.60 11.21
N THR A 832 -42.24 22.79 10.68
CA THR A 832 -41.38 23.99 10.83
C THR A 832 -41.02 24.36 12.28
N SER A 833 -41.79 23.92 13.28
CA SER A 833 -41.50 24.21 14.69
C SER A 833 -40.44 23.30 15.31
N GLY A 834 -40.27 22.09 14.78
CA GLY A 834 -39.43 21.05 15.39
C GLY A 834 -40.00 20.43 16.68
N ILE A 835 -41.27 20.71 17.02
CA ILE A 835 -41.87 20.34 18.32
C ILE A 835 -42.63 19.01 18.27
N ASN A 836 -43.42 18.77 17.21
CA ASN A 836 -44.26 17.57 17.07
C ASN A 836 -43.56 16.50 16.23
N LYS A 837 -42.75 16.95 15.27
CA LYS A 837 -41.72 16.16 14.60
C LYS A 837 -40.39 16.88 14.80
N ILE A 838 -39.35 16.12 15.14
CA ILE A 838 -38.02 16.68 15.41
C ILE A 838 -37.37 17.06 14.08
N ASN A 839 -36.64 18.19 14.09
CA ASN A 839 -35.75 18.62 13.02
C ASN A 839 -34.33 18.65 13.58
N ASP A 840 -33.33 18.48 12.72
CA ASP A 840 -31.94 18.70 13.11
C ASP A 840 -31.66 20.12 13.58
N LYS A 841 -30.77 20.20 14.57
CA LYS A 841 -30.37 21.43 15.23
C LYS A 841 -28.91 21.38 15.69
N ILE A 842 -28.21 22.49 15.50
CA ILE A 842 -26.91 22.74 16.13
C ILE A 842 -27.06 23.83 17.20
N ILE A 843 -26.45 23.63 18.36
CA ILE A 843 -26.22 24.63 19.40
C ILE A 843 -24.72 24.90 19.49
N ILE A 844 -24.34 26.17 19.55
CA ILE A 844 -22.97 26.63 19.71
C ILE A 844 -22.99 27.63 20.86
N ASN A 845 -22.29 27.35 21.96
CA ASN A 845 -22.22 28.25 23.12
C ASN A 845 -20.99 29.17 23.06
N GLY A 846 -20.65 29.62 21.84
CA GLY A 846 -19.51 30.44 21.46
C GLY A 846 -19.67 30.93 20.01
N ASP A 847 -18.68 31.63 19.45
CA ASP A 847 -18.83 32.26 18.14
C ASP A 847 -18.98 31.22 17.01
N PHE A 848 -19.96 31.41 16.12
CA PHE A 848 -20.06 30.70 14.85
C PHE A 848 -19.35 31.49 13.74
N ILE A 849 -18.31 30.91 13.15
CA ILE A 849 -17.40 31.60 12.23
C ILE A 849 -17.39 30.88 10.88
N LEU A 850 -17.92 31.54 9.84
CA LEU A 850 -17.92 31.04 8.47
C LEU A 850 -16.75 31.63 7.68
N GLN A 851 -15.97 30.76 7.02
CA GLN A 851 -14.90 31.14 6.10
C GLN A 851 -15.12 30.44 4.75
N ASN A 852 -14.94 31.18 3.65
CA ASN A 852 -15.18 30.69 2.28
C ASN A 852 -16.62 30.14 2.08
N THR A 853 -16.87 29.45 0.96
CA THR A 853 -18.14 28.77 0.70
C THR A 853 -18.23 27.49 1.52
N ASN A 854 -19.37 27.26 2.19
CA ASN A 854 -19.71 26.02 2.88
C ASN A 854 -21.15 25.63 2.50
N THR A 855 -21.48 24.35 2.55
CA THR A 855 -22.73 23.80 1.99
C THR A 855 -23.67 23.34 3.09
N ILE A 856 -24.87 23.90 3.15
CA ILE A 856 -25.97 23.33 3.94
C ILE A 856 -26.73 22.34 3.04
N LYS A 857 -26.65 21.05 3.35
CA LYS A 857 -27.41 19.99 2.67
C LYS A 857 -28.66 19.66 3.47
N ILE A 858 -29.84 19.85 2.87
CA ILE A 858 -31.10 19.49 3.50
C ILE A 858 -31.54 18.11 3.01
N ASN A 859 -31.78 17.20 3.95
CA ASN A 859 -32.44 15.93 3.72
C ASN A 859 -33.92 16.04 4.14
N LEU A 860 -34.81 15.27 3.52
CA LEU A 860 -36.26 15.35 3.73
C LEU A 860 -36.78 14.10 4.42
N LEU A 861 -37.28 14.24 5.67
CA LEU A 861 -37.83 13.13 6.45
C LEU A 861 -39.28 12.76 6.04
N ASN A 862 -39.96 13.63 5.29
CA ASN A 862 -41.38 13.51 4.93
C ASN A 862 -41.64 13.83 3.44
N ASP A 863 -40.71 13.47 2.55
CA ASP A 863 -40.70 13.71 1.09
C ASP A 863 -40.78 15.18 0.63
N SER A 864 -41.10 16.11 1.54
CA SER A 864 -41.33 17.54 1.27
C SER A 864 -41.19 18.37 2.55
N LEU A 865 -41.01 19.68 2.40
CA LEU A 865 -41.11 20.66 3.50
C LEU A 865 -42.35 21.53 3.29
N ILE A 866 -43.03 21.90 4.38
CA ILE A 866 -44.00 23.00 4.33
C ILE A 866 -43.29 24.36 4.30
N ALA A 867 -43.93 25.35 3.68
CA ALA A 867 -43.43 26.71 3.65
C ALA A 867 -43.46 27.36 5.06
N GLY A 868 -42.30 27.79 5.55
CA GLY A 868 -42.18 28.44 6.86
C GLY A 868 -40.72 28.78 7.20
N LYS A 869 -40.38 28.77 8.49
CA LYS A 869 -39.02 29.01 8.99
C LYS A 869 -38.55 27.83 9.83
N TYR A 870 -37.41 27.25 9.47
CA TYR A 870 -36.72 26.23 10.24
C TYR A 870 -35.49 26.87 10.92
N ASN A 871 -35.30 26.64 12.22
CA ASN A 871 -34.19 27.23 12.99
C ASN A 871 -33.07 26.19 13.16
N LEU A 872 -32.07 26.24 12.28
CA LEU A 872 -31.06 25.18 12.13
C LEU A 872 -29.89 25.30 13.11
N ILE A 873 -29.38 26.53 13.33
CA ILE A 873 -28.18 26.79 14.13
C ILE A 873 -28.50 27.89 15.15
N TYR A 874 -28.09 27.68 16.39
CA TYR A 874 -28.22 28.61 17.52
C TYR A 874 -26.82 28.95 18.03
N TYR A 875 -26.51 30.25 18.09
CA TYR A 875 -25.25 30.83 18.55
C TYR A 875 -25.49 32.29 19.03
#